data_AF-A0A8T3MHF4-F1
#
_entry.id   AF-A0A8T3MHF4-F1
#
_cell.length_a   1.000
_cell.length_b   1.000
_cell.length_c   1.000
_cell.angle_alpha   90.00
_cell.angle_beta   90.00
_cell.angle_gamma   90.00
#
_symmetry.space_group_name_H-M   'P 1'
#
loop_
_entity.id
_entity.type
_entity.pdbx_description
1 polymer ?
#
loop_
_entity_poly.entity_id
_entity_poly.type
_entity_poly.pdbx_seq_one_letter_code
_entity_poly.pdbx_strand_id
1 'polypeptide(L)'
;MLIGGIALGLILGLAVGGSIWNLGAVRLSRTALLFGAVVVRFATEVAIGAGIELAETLRLPLFGLAYAMLLAGVWANRWQPGMSLAFVGILSNALVVVVNGGHMPIWEPSLLAANLTPADVASAFHTILPSGPGGALGADFLLRAGPLVDVIPIPFPFIRNVASIGDLFLTAGLGFFLFATVVRSPHELDDAETEAVRRRLETVGRPARAVSLPTGAPLREGRVRPRTGLAPGLAEASVLDRPMVLGASGAGMAAPGAPGAAAPAEAGAGSASVVVSAPPAVERAAPPIIERARHHPYVRLALNPSFSALWAGQLISLFGDRIHLVALAFLVLNATGSAIALAGVFIAATLPNLVFSPIAGTFVDRWDHHEVLVVSDLLRAALVLVMPVAAVINLALVYPLVFLVTTISIFFRPARVAVLPRLVREDELLPANSALWIGETMADVIGYPLAGLFVGFLGTALPLAFWFDAATYVASAALLWTIAVPPIARAAPREGRSTGFFAEMGMGWGFLRSDLTLLANTVQATVAQFTLGILIALTALYAQRSIAPSGFSPESVFAFLETGIGVGNLVGGFAIGLIGSRFRRGRTVIVGYAAAGACIALIGLTDQLGIALGLMTGLGVANMIFVIPSQTMFQERTPPELIGRVIGFRFALVSGSMTLAMGVGGVLGEIFGAAPVIALFGAVTMAAGLAGLLVPAVRDA
;
A
#
# COMPACT_ATOMS: atom_id res chain seq x y z
N MET A 1 -7.12 20.46 -5.54
CA MET A 1 -6.84 19.02 -5.30
C MET A 1 -7.23 18.55 -3.90
N LEU A 2 -6.78 19.22 -2.82
CA LEU A 2 -7.06 18.83 -1.44
C LEU A 2 -8.54 18.48 -1.17
N ILE A 3 -9.45 19.39 -1.55
CA ILE A 3 -10.90 19.20 -1.40
C ILE A 3 -11.40 17.96 -2.15
N GLY A 4 -10.85 17.68 -3.33
CA GLY A 4 -11.23 16.53 -4.16
C GLY A 4 -10.82 15.20 -3.55
N GLY A 5 -9.61 15.07 -3.01
CA GLY A 5 -9.19 13.83 -2.33
C GLY A 5 -9.85 13.64 -0.97
N ILE A 6 -10.13 14.73 -0.25
CA ILE A 6 -10.98 14.71 0.95
C ILE A 6 -12.39 14.19 0.61
N ALA A 7 -13.01 14.73 -0.44
CA ALA A 7 -14.32 14.29 -0.91
C ALA A 7 -14.30 12.83 -1.35
N LEU A 8 -13.27 12.39 -2.08
CA LEU A 8 -13.11 11.00 -2.49
C LEU A 8 -13.00 10.05 -1.29
N GLY A 9 -12.20 10.39 -0.29
CA GLY A 9 -12.06 9.61 0.95
C GLY A 9 -13.39 9.48 1.70
N LEU A 10 -14.14 10.59 1.80
CA LEU A 10 -15.49 10.60 2.38
C LEU A 10 -16.47 9.72 1.59
N ILE A 11 -16.51 9.87 0.27
CA ILE A 11 -17.41 9.13 -0.62
C ILE A 11 -17.12 7.62 -0.53
N LEU A 12 -15.85 7.22 -0.60
CA LEU A 12 -15.45 5.82 -0.46
C LEU A 12 -15.81 5.26 0.92
N GLY A 13 -15.63 6.05 1.98
CA GLY A 13 -15.97 5.63 3.34
C GLY A 13 -17.47 5.39 3.52
N LEU A 14 -18.30 6.27 2.95
CA LEU A 14 -19.75 6.13 2.94
C LEU A 14 -20.21 4.96 2.04
N ALA A 15 -19.57 4.77 0.88
CA ALA A 15 -19.90 3.70 -0.06
C ALA A 15 -19.67 2.29 0.51
N VAL A 16 -18.73 2.15 1.45
CA VAL A 16 -18.45 0.88 2.15
C VAL A 16 -19.31 0.72 3.43
N GLY A 17 -20.27 1.64 3.66
CA GLY A 17 -21.23 1.55 4.76
C GLY A 17 -20.80 2.29 6.04
N GLY A 18 -19.79 3.16 5.98
CA GLY A 18 -19.40 4.01 7.10
C GLY A 18 -20.38 5.16 7.36
N SER A 19 -20.19 5.88 8.48
CA SER A 19 -21.06 6.98 8.91
C SER A 19 -20.28 8.28 9.08
N ILE A 20 -20.82 9.38 8.53
CA ILE A 20 -20.21 10.70 8.68
C ILE A 20 -20.21 11.20 10.13
N TRP A 21 -21.14 10.71 10.96
CA TRP A 21 -21.23 11.07 12.39
C TRP A 21 -20.01 10.62 13.19
N ASN A 22 -19.27 9.62 12.70
CA ASN A 22 -18.04 9.13 13.33
C ASN A 22 -16.93 10.19 13.33
N LEU A 23 -16.98 11.17 12.42
CA LEU A 23 -16.06 12.31 12.43
C LEU A 23 -16.17 13.13 13.72
N GLY A 24 -17.38 13.25 14.29
CA GLY A 24 -17.63 14.01 15.51
C GLY A 24 -17.06 13.36 16.77
N ALA A 25 -16.74 12.06 16.70
CA ALA A 25 -16.14 11.32 17.80
C ALA A 25 -14.60 11.38 17.80
N VAL A 26 -13.97 11.89 16.74
CA VAL A 26 -12.51 12.00 16.70
C VAL A 26 -12.04 13.15 17.57
N ARG A 27 -11.21 12.87 18.57
CA ARG A 27 -10.45 13.93 19.25
C ARG A 27 -9.04 13.96 18.69
N LEU A 28 -8.78 15.00 17.91
CA LEU A 28 -7.41 15.33 17.54
C LEU A 28 -6.76 16.06 18.72
N SER A 29 -5.56 15.62 19.09
CA SER A 29 -4.74 16.34 20.05
C SER A 29 -4.30 17.67 19.42
N ARG A 30 -4.37 18.77 20.18
CA ARG A 30 -3.94 20.11 19.74
C ARG A 30 -4.67 20.60 18.47
N THR A 31 -5.98 20.41 18.37
CA THR A 31 -6.82 20.98 17.30
C THR A 31 -6.63 22.49 17.14
N ALA A 32 -6.54 23.23 18.24
CA ALA A 32 -6.28 24.68 18.22
C ALA A 32 -4.96 25.03 17.53
N LEU A 33 -3.92 24.17 17.65
CA LEU A 33 -2.64 24.35 16.98
C LEU A 33 -2.79 24.14 15.47
N LEU A 34 -3.46 23.07 15.03
CA LEU A 34 -3.72 22.78 13.62
C LEU A 34 -4.56 23.89 12.97
N PHE A 35 -5.64 24.31 13.63
CA PHE A 35 -6.50 25.38 13.14
C PHE A 35 -5.75 26.71 13.09
N GLY A 36 -5.03 27.06 14.16
CA GLY A 36 -4.19 28.26 14.20
C GLY A 36 -3.13 28.26 13.09
N ALA A 37 -2.53 27.11 12.78
CA ALA A 37 -1.55 26.98 11.71
C ALA A 37 -2.16 27.25 10.33
N VAL A 38 -3.35 26.69 10.05
CA VAL A 38 -4.09 26.94 8.80
C VAL A 38 -4.47 28.41 8.69
N VAL A 39 -4.97 29.01 9.77
CA VAL A 39 -5.31 30.44 9.81
C VAL A 39 -4.08 31.30 9.53
N VAL A 40 -2.94 31.05 10.19
CA VAL A 40 -1.70 31.80 9.95
C VAL A 40 -1.26 31.65 8.49
N ARG A 41 -1.30 30.42 7.94
CA ARG A 41 -0.92 30.16 6.53
C ARG A 41 -1.77 30.97 5.55
N PHE A 42 -3.11 30.90 5.67
CA PHE A 42 -4.02 31.60 4.77
C PHE A 42 -4.05 33.12 5.00
N ALA A 43 -4.00 33.56 6.25
CA ALA A 43 -3.93 34.99 6.58
C ALA A 43 -2.67 35.64 6.02
N THR A 44 -1.53 34.92 6.06
CA THR A 44 -0.27 35.38 5.44
C THR A 44 -0.42 35.52 3.93
N GLU A 45 -0.98 34.50 3.26
CA GLU A 45 -1.22 34.54 1.82
C GLU A 45 -2.17 35.67 1.40
N VAL A 46 -3.28 35.86 2.12
CA VAL A 46 -4.24 36.95 1.88
C VAL A 46 -3.61 38.32 2.14
N ALA A 47 -2.84 38.47 3.22
CA ALA A 47 -2.18 39.72 3.57
C ALA A 47 -1.13 40.13 2.53
N ILE A 48 -0.35 39.17 2.04
CA ILE A 48 0.59 39.39 0.94
C ILE A 48 -0.17 39.75 -0.35
N GLY A 49 -1.24 39.02 -0.70
CA GLY A 49 -2.07 39.32 -1.87
C GLY A 49 -2.75 40.69 -1.81
N ALA A 50 -3.03 41.19 -0.61
CA ALA A 50 -3.56 42.53 -0.37
C ALA A 50 -2.49 43.64 -0.37
N GLY A 51 -1.20 43.29 -0.56
CA GLY A 51 -0.09 44.25 -0.62
C GLY A 51 0.38 44.79 0.73
N ILE A 52 0.16 44.07 1.83
CA ILE A 52 0.60 44.50 3.17
C ILE A 52 2.12 44.32 3.32
N GLU A 53 2.88 45.42 3.35
CA GLU A 53 4.36 45.40 3.42
C GLU A 53 4.93 44.62 4.62
N LEU A 54 4.27 44.69 5.78
CA LEU A 54 4.69 43.93 6.96
C LEU A 54 4.61 42.41 6.73
N ALA A 55 3.56 41.95 6.04
CA ALA A 55 3.37 40.53 5.72
C ALA A 55 4.40 40.06 4.69
N GLU A 56 4.77 40.92 3.74
CA GLU A 56 5.82 40.65 2.76
C GLU A 56 7.20 40.53 3.42
N THR A 57 7.52 41.46 4.34
CA THR A 57 8.78 41.47 5.08
C THR A 57 8.90 40.25 6.01
N LEU A 58 7.78 39.81 6.59
CA LEU A 58 7.70 38.66 7.49
C LEU A 58 7.26 37.36 6.78
N ARG A 59 7.29 37.31 5.45
CA ARG A 59 6.83 36.17 4.65
C ARG A 59 7.42 34.83 5.11
N LEU A 60 8.76 34.72 5.13
CA LEU A 60 9.47 33.51 5.54
C LEU A 60 9.16 33.09 6.99
N PRO A 61 9.27 33.97 8.01
CA PRO A 61 8.95 33.57 9.39
C PRO A 61 7.47 33.22 9.58
N LEU A 62 6.54 33.87 8.89
CA LEU A 62 5.11 33.56 8.98
C LEU A 62 4.76 32.19 8.36
N PHE A 63 5.24 31.90 7.15
CA PHE A 63 5.05 30.58 6.54
C PHE A 63 5.81 29.50 7.31
N GLY A 64 7.05 29.77 7.73
CA GLY A 64 7.84 28.85 8.56
C GLY A 64 7.13 28.49 9.87
N LEU A 65 6.57 29.48 10.57
CA LEU A 65 5.75 29.25 11.77
C LEU A 65 4.52 28.40 11.46
N ALA A 66 3.78 28.72 10.40
CA ALA A 66 2.59 27.97 10.02
C ALA A 66 2.90 26.50 9.72
N TYR A 67 3.92 26.22 8.90
CA TYR A 67 4.34 24.85 8.59
C TYR A 67 4.88 24.11 9.82
N ALA A 68 5.65 24.77 10.70
CA ALA A 68 6.13 24.16 11.93
C ALA A 68 4.98 23.76 12.86
N MET A 69 3.96 24.61 12.99
CA MET A 69 2.74 24.31 13.76
C MET A 69 1.94 23.17 13.13
N LEU A 70 1.80 23.13 11.79
CA LEU A 70 1.16 22.03 11.07
C LEU A 70 1.89 20.70 11.32
N LEU A 71 3.22 20.68 11.15
CA LEU A 71 4.04 19.50 11.40
C LEU A 71 3.91 19.01 12.84
N ALA A 72 4.01 19.92 13.81
CA ALA A 72 3.84 19.58 15.23
C ALA A 72 2.43 19.05 15.55
N GLY A 73 1.40 19.65 14.93
CA GLY A 73 0.00 19.23 15.08
C GLY A 73 -0.26 17.84 14.48
N VAL A 74 0.21 17.59 13.26
CA VAL A 74 0.06 16.29 12.59
C VAL A 74 0.89 15.23 13.30
N TRP A 75 2.11 15.55 13.73
CA TRP A 75 2.97 14.65 14.49
C TRP A 75 2.38 14.23 15.84
N ALA A 76 1.69 15.15 16.52
CA ALA A 76 0.96 14.84 17.76
C ALA A 76 -0.16 13.81 17.53
N ASN A 77 -0.65 13.70 16.30
CA ASN A 77 -1.70 12.80 15.84
C ASN A 77 -1.20 11.70 14.89
N ARG A 78 0.12 11.45 14.83
CA ARG A 78 0.75 10.49 13.88
C ARG A 78 0.24 9.04 13.96
N TRP A 79 -0.42 8.70 15.06
CA TRP A 79 -1.01 7.38 15.28
C TRP A 79 -2.35 7.19 14.56
N GLN A 80 -2.97 8.28 14.10
CA GLN A 80 -4.19 8.21 13.31
C GLN A 80 -3.85 7.82 11.86
N PRO A 81 -4.74 7.06 11.17
CA PRO A 81 -4.51 6.62 9.79
C PRO A 81 -4.26 7.81 8.87
N GLY A 82 -3.27 7.71 7.99
CA GLY A 82 -3.01 8.74 6.99
C GLY A 82 -2.30 9.99 7.50
N MET A 83 -2.20 10.20 8.82
CA MET A 83 -1.51 11.37 9.38
C MET A 83 0.00 11.35 9.12
N SER A 84 0.64 10.17 9.12
CA SER A 84 2.05 10.06 8.73
C SER A 84 2.27 10.45 7.26
N LEU A 85 1.34 10.11 6.38
CA LEU A 85 1.40 10.49 4.97
C LEU A 85 1.16 11.99 4.77
N ALA A 86 0.20 12.56 5.51
CA ALA A 86 -0.04 14.00 5.55
C ALA A 86 1.18 14.77 6.09
N PHE A 87 1.87 14.22 7.09
CA PHE A 87 3.10 14.80 7.64
C PHE A 87 4.20 14.89 6.57
N VAL A 88 4.42 13.82 5.80
CA VAL A 88 5.38 13.83 4.68
C VAL A 88 5.03 14.90 3.66
N GLY A 89 3.75 15.00 3.26
CA GLY A 89 3.30 16.04 2.33
C GLY A 89 3.55 17.47 2.83
N ILE A 90 3.22 17.73 4.11
CA ILE A 90 3.45 19.03 4.75
C ILE A 90 4.95 19.32 4.86
N LEU A 91 5.77 18.32 5.21
CA LEU A 91 7.22 18.48 5.36
C LEU A 91 7.88 18.82 4.03
N SER A 92 7.47 18.14 2.95
CA SER A 92 7.94 18.45 1.59
C SER A 92 7.62 19.89 1.19
N ASN A 93 6.37 20.32 1.38
CA ASN A 93 5.98 21.72 1.11
C ASN A 93 6.74 22.72 1.99
N ALA A 94 6.91 22.41 3.29
CA ALA A 94 7.62 23.27 4.22
C ALA A 94 9.08 23.47 3.79
N LEU A 95 9.76 22.39 3.39
CA LEU A 95 11.17 22.45 2.96
C LEU A 95 11.32 23.34 1.73
N VAL A 96 10.44 23.17 0.73
CA VAL A 96 10.42 24.00 -0.48
C VAL A 96 10.23 25.48 -0.14
N VAL A 97 9.19 25.78 0.64
CA VAL A 97 8.84 27.17 0.97
C VAL A 97 9.97 27.84 1.76
N VAL A 98 10.57 27.13 2.72
CA VAL A 98 11.67 27.67 3.53
C VAL A 98 12.92 27.91 2.69
N VAL A 99 13.31 26.96 1.83
CA VAL A 99 14.48 27.11 0.93
C VAL A 99 14.30 28.30 -0.01
N ASN A 100 13.07 28.63 -0.40
CA ASN A 100 12.75 29.69 -1.35
C ASN A 100 12.29 31.00 -0.69
N GLY A 101 12.67 31.24 0.56
CA GLY A 101 12.38 32.53 1.21
C GLY A 101 10.89 32.79 1.45
N GLY A 102 10.08 31.74 1.58
CA GLY A 102 8.64 31.83 1.75
C GLY A 102 7.84 31.85 0.44
N HIS A 103 8.49 31.57 -0.69
CA HIS A 103 7.84 31.41 -1.98
C HIS A 103 7.67 29.94 -2.35
N MET A 104 6.63 29.65 -3.12
CA MET A 104 6.45 28.36 -3.76
C MET A 104 6.81 28.48 -5.23
N PRO A 105 7.97 27.98 -5.67
CA PRO A 105 8.37 28.19 -7.05
C PRO A 105 7.54 27.32 -7.99
N ILE A 106 7.26 27.82 -9.19
CA ILE A 106 6.64 27.07 -10.27
C ILE A 106 7.61 27.08 -11.45
N TRP A 107 7.90 25.92 -12.03
CA TRP A 107 8.75 25.89 -13.21
C TRP A 107 7.96 26.29 -14.45
N GLU A 108 8.39 27.36 -15.12
CA GLU A 108 7.69 27.91 -16.29
C GLU A 108 7.48 26.89 -17.42
N PRO A 109 8.47 26.05 -17.78
CA PRO A 109 8.27 25.04 -18.82
C PRO A 109 7.19 24.00 -18.49
N SER A 110 7.02 23.63 -17.21
CA SER A 110 5.95 22.72 -16.78
C SER A 110 4.57 23.33 -17.03
N LEU A 111 4.40 24.65 -16.81
CA LEU A 111 3.15 25.34 -17.13
C LEU A 111 2.87 25.34 -18.63
N LEU A 112 3.87 25.72 -19.42
CA LEU A 112 3.75 25.79 -20.88
C LEU A 112 3.47 24.41 -21.49
N ALA A 113 4.11 23.36 -20.98
CA ALA A 113 3.88 21.98 -21.42
C ALA A 113 2.45 21.50 -21.13
N ALA A 114 1.82 22.00 -20.08
CA ALA A 114 0.41 21.75 -19.77
C ALA A 114 -0.57 22.74 -20.43
N ASN A 115 -0.09 23.55 -21.38
CA ASN A 115 -0.90 24.57 -22.05
C ASN A 115 -1.51 25.61 -21.08
N LEU A 116 -0.79 25.89 -19.99
CA LEU A 116 -1.08 26.95 -19.02
C LEU A 116 -0.11 28.11 -19.20
N THR A 117 -0.58 29.31 -18.87
CA THR A 117 0.23 30.52 -18.83
C THR A 117 0.56 30.90 -17.39
N PRO A 118 1.65 31.64 -17.14
CA PRO A 118 1.92 32.33 -15.88
C PRO A 118 0.70 33.01 -15.24
N ALA A 119 -0.19 33.58 -16.06
CA ALA A 119 -1.38 34.28 -15.61
C ALA A 119 -2.46 33.33 -15.04
N ASP A 120 -2.50 32.07 -15.46
CA ASP A 120 -3.46 31.07 -14.96
C ASP A 120 -3.16 30.66 -13.50
N VAL A 121 -1.97 30.98 -12.98
CA VAL A 121 -1.50 30.56 -11.64
C VAL A 121 -0.92 31.72 -10.83
N ALA A 122 -1.13 32.95 -11.30
CA ALA A 122 -0.60 34.15 -10.67
C ALA A 122 -1.23 34.32 -9.26
N SER A 123 -0.45 33.99 -8.24
CA SER A 123 -0.77 34.26 -6.84
C SER A 123 0.48 34.80 -6.16
N ALA A 124 0.31 35.62 -5.14
CA ALA A 124 1.45 36.22 -4.44
C ALA A 124 2.30 35.20 -3.64
N PHE A 125 1.82 33.96 -3.50
CA PHE A 125 2.56 32.84 -2.93
C PHE A 125 3.50 32.15 -3.92
N HIS A 126 3.18 32.20 -5.22
CA HIS A 126 3.91 31.49 -6.26
C HIS A 126 4.94 32.37 -6.95
N THR A 127 6.10 31.81 -7.28
CA THR A 127 7.15 32.52 -8.05
C THR A 127 7.56 31.71 -9.25
N ILE A 128 7.61 32.32 -10.42
CA ILE A 128 7.92 31.59 -11.66
C ILE A 128 9.43 31.48 -11.83
N LEU A 129 9.92 30.26 -12.03
CA LEU A 129 11.31 29.96 -12.36
C LEU A 129 11.44 29.80 -13.87
N PRO A 130 12.18 30.70 -14.55
CA PRO A 130 12.37 30.63 -15.98
C PRO A 130 13.26 29.44 -16.38
N SER A 131 13.13 29.00 -17.64
CA SER A 131 14.02 27.97 -18.20
C SER A 131 15.45 28.49 -18.40
N GLY A 132 16.44 27.60 -18.28
CA GLY A 132 17.79 27.88 -18.76
C GLY A 132 17.85 27.97 -20.31
N PRO A 133 18.98 28.42 -20.88
CA PRO A 133 19.16 28.49 -22.34
C PRO A 133 18.80 27.15 -23.01
N GLY A 134 17.92 27.18 -24.02
CA GLY A 134 17.49 25.99 -24.75
C GLY A 134 16.48 25.08 -24.03
N GLY A 135 15.82 25.55 -22.96
CA GLY A 135 14.82 24.76 -22.23
C GLY A 135 15.41 23.76 -21.22
N ALA A 136 16.72 23.83 -20.97
CA ALA A 136 17.43 22.96 -20.05
C ALA A 136 17.17 23.29 -18.56
N LEU A 137 17.32 22.30 -17.69
CA LEU A 137 17.32 22.46 -16.24
C LEU A 137 18.47 23.40 -15.84
N GLY A 138 18.15 24.63 -15.42
CA GLY A 138 19.13 25.59 -14.94
C GLY A 138 19.67 25.22 -13.56
N ALA A 139 20.90 25.62 -13.23
CA ALA A 139 21.47 25.45 -11.89
C ALA A 139 20.60 26.10 -10.79
N ASP A 140 19.90 27.18 -11.14
CA ASP A 140 18.96 27.90 -10.24
C ASP A 140 17.73 27.04 -9.89
N PHE A 141 17.34 26.08 -10.74
CA PHE A 141 16.27 25.13 -10.44
C PHE A 141 16.67 24.13 -9.36
N LEU A 142 17.87 23.54 -9.47
CA LEU A 142 18.40 22.58 -8.50
C LEU A 142 18.64 23.23 -7.13
N LEU A 143 19.20 24.44 -7.11
CA LEU A 143 19.53 25.19 -5.88
C LEU A 143 18.30 25.62 -5.09
N ARG A 144 17.15 25.73 -5.77
CA ARG A 144 15.87 26.15 -5.17
C ARG A 144 15.01 24.99 -4.70
N ALA A 145 15.58 23.81 -4.47
CA ALA A 145 14.86 22.57 -4.15
C ALA A 145 13.98 22.03 -5.30
N GLY A 146 14.38 22.25 -6.55
CA GLY A 146 13.70 21.83 -7.79
C GLY A 146 12.89 20.51 -7.76
N PRO A 147 13.41 19.41 -7.20
CA PRO A 147 12.68 18.13 -7.14
C PRO A 147 11.42 18.12 -6.28
N LEU A 148 11.36 18.95 -5.24
CA LEU A 148 10.19 19.10 -4.35
C LEU A 148 9.33 20.30 -4.73
N VAL A 149 9.93 21.25 -5.45
CA VAL A 149 9.35 22.51 -5.91
C VAL A 149 8.24 22.31 -6.92
N ASP A 150 8.39 21.35 -7.83
CA ASP A 150 7.58 21.44 -9.03
C ASP A 150 6.13 21.07 -8.78
N VAL A 151 5.30 21.97 -9.28
CA VAL A 151 3.88 21.99 -9.08
C VAL A 151 3.32 21.30 -10.33
N ILE A 152 2.63 20.18 -10.14
CA ILE A 152 1.95 19.40 -11.17
C ILE A 152 0.85 20.25 -11.76
N PRO A 153 0.96 20.67 -13.02
CA PRO A 153 -0.12 21.39 -13.66
C PRO A 153 -1.31 20.44 -13.86
N ILE A 154 -2.50 20.95 -13.61
CA ILE A 154 -3.75 20.23 -13.73
C ILE A 154 -4.48 20.87 -14.92
N PRO A 155 -4.32 20.35 -16.14
CA PRO A 155 -4.91 20.96 -17.33
C PRO A 155 -6.32 20.43 -17.57
N PHE A 156 -7.18 20.44 -16.54
CA PHE A 156 -8.59 20.13 -16.75
C PHE A 156 -9.31 21.36 -17.35
N PRO A 157 -10.19 21.19 -18.34
CA PRO A 157 -10.86 22.30 -19.02
C PRO A 157 -11.63 23.24 -18.07
N PHE A 158 -12.04 22.72 -16.90
CA PHE A 158 -12.81 23.45 -15.89
C PHE A 158 -12.01 23.87 -14.65
N ILE A 159 -10.79 23.35 -14.48
CA ILE A 159 -9.93 23.63 -13.31
C ILE A 159 -8.49 23.77 -13.82
N ARG A 160 -8.08 25.00 -14.10
CA ARG A 160 -6.68 25.36 -14.39
C ARG A 160 -6.01 25.73 -13.09
N ASN A 161 -5.21 24.83 -12.55
CA ASN A 161 -4.46 25.06 -11.32
C ASN A 161 -3.23 24.15 -11.32
N VAL A 162 -2.44 24.26 -10.27
CA VAL A 162 -1.18 23.54 -10.12
C VAL A 162 -1.18 22.98 -8.70
N ALA A 163 -0.73 21.74 -8.50
CA ALA A 163 -0.59 21.14 -7.17
C ALA A 163 0.80 20.58 -6.94
N SER A 164 1.39 20.78 -5.76
CA SER A 164 2.71 20.19 -5.50
C SER A 164 2.66 18.70 -5.21
N ILE A 165 3.83 18.08 -5.28
CA ILE A 165 4.06 16.72 -4.77
C ILE A 165 3.66 16.61 -3.30
N GLY A 166 3.95 17.64 -2.49
CA GLY A 166 3.52 17.70 -1.10
C GLY A 166 1.99 17.73 -0.95
N ASP A 167 1.29 18.44 -1.84
CA ASP A 167 -0.17 18.49 -1.85
C ASP A 167 -0.80 17.14 -2.21
N LEU A 168 -0.19 16.35 -3.08
CA LEU A 168 -0.64 14.99 -3.38
C LEU A 168 -0.58 14.09 -2.14
N PHE A 169 0.57 14.05 -1.46
CA PHE A 169 0.75 13.27 -0.23
C PHE A 169 -0.18 13.75 0.88
N LEU A 170 -0.32 15.07 1.05
CA LEU A 170 -1.24 15.65 2.00
C LEU A 170 -2.70 15.25 1.70
N THR A 171 -3.10 15.33 0.43
CA THR A 171 -4.44 14.98 -0.04
C THR A 171 -4.73 13.50 0.15
N ALA A 172 -3.78 12.61 -0.20
CA ALA A 172 -3.91 11.17 -0.01
C ALA A 172 -3.96 10.80 1.48
N GLY A 173 -3.11 11.41 2.31
CA GLY A 173 -3.09 11.19 3.75
C GLY A 173 -4.39 11.62 4.43
N LEU A 174 -4.90 12.81 4.12
CA LEU A 174 -6.18 13.30 4.65
C LEU A 174 -7.38 12.53 4.10
N GLY A 175 -7.37 12.16 2.82
CA GLY A 175 -8.40 11.33 2.22
C GLY A 175 -8.48 9.96 2.90
N PHE A 176 -7.34 9.32 3.15
CA PHE A 176 -7.28 8.05 3.88
C PHE A 176 -7.67 8.21 5.36
N PHE A 177 -7.27 9.30 6.01
CA PHE A 177 -7.72 9.62 7.37
C PHE A 177 -9.25 9.71 7.45
N LEU A 178 -9.88 10.44 6.53
CA LEU A 178 -11.33 10.59 6.49
C LEU A 178 -12.04 9.28 6.15
N PHE A 179 -11.56 8.55 5.15
CA PHE A 179 -12.04 7.20 4.85
C PHE A 179 -12.03 6.31 6.08
N ALA A 180 -10.86 6.19 6.73
CA ALA A 180 -10.69 5.35 7.90
C ALA A 180 -11.54 5.82 9.08
N THR A 181 -11.73 7.13 9.24
CA THR A 181 -12.55 7.70 10.31
C THR A 181 -14.04 7.45 10.10
N VAL A 182 -14.54 7.66 8.88
CA VAL A 182 -15.95 7.42 8.52
C VAL A 182 -16.30 5.95 8.71
N VAL A 183 -15.36 5.05 8.43
CA VAL A 183 -15.54 3.60 8.60
C VAL A 183 -15.42 3.14 10.07
N ARG A 184 -14.76 3.91 10.96
CA ARG A 184 -14.59 3.57 12.40
C ARG A 184 -15.82 3.85 13.24
N SER A 185 -16.09 3.03 14.25
CA SER A 185 -17.20 3.29 15.18
C SER A 185 -16.82 4.30 16.29
N PRO A 186 -17.76 5.11 16.84
CA PRO A 186 -17.46 6.13 17.85
C PRO A 186 -16.77 5.58 19.11
N HIS A 187 -17.15 4.37 19.53
CA HIS A 187 -16.54 3.70 20.69
C HIS A 187 -15.06 3.32 20.44
N GLU A 188 -14.65 3.05 19.20
CA GLU A 188 -13.24 2.71 18.89
C GLU A 188 -12.29 3.91 19.04
N LEU A 189 -12.82 5.13 18.92
CA LEU A 189 -12.05 6.36 19.07
C LEU A 189 -11.71 6.60 20.55
N ASP A 190 -12.65 6.34 21.47
CA ASP A 190 -12.42 6.39 22.92
C ASP A 190 -11.45 5.30 23.41
N ASP A 191 -11.53 4.08 22.87
CA ASP A 191 -10.63 2.97 23.24
C ASP A 191 -9.19 3.20 22.74
N ALA A 192 -9.03 3.72 21.52
CA ALA A 192 -7.72 4.08 20.97
C ALA A 192 -7.07 5.24 21.74
N GLU A 193 -7.88 6.20 22.22
CA GLU A 193 -7.41 7.24 23.12
C GLU A 193 -6.99 6.70 24.47
N THR A 194 -7.78 5.79 25.05
CA THR A 194 -7.46 5.14 26.33
C THR A 194 -6.15 4.35 26.24
N GLU A 195 -5.93 3.63 25.14
CA GLU A 195 -4.69 2.89 24.90
C GLU A 195 -3.50 3.82 24.58
N ALA A 196 -3.73 4.94 23.87
CA ALA A 196 -2.70 5.94 23.64
C ALA A 196 -2.30 6.66 24.95
N VAL A 197 -3.26 6.93 25.83
CA VAL A 197 -3.02 7.43 27.19
C VAL A 197 -2.27 6.39 28.02
N ARG A 198 -2.67 5.11 27.94
CA ARG A 198 -1.98 4.00 28.60
C ARG A 198 -0.53 3.88 28.18
N ARG A 199 -0.22 3.91 26.88
CA ARG A 199 1.18 3.89 26.40
C ARG A 199 1.98 5.10 26.86
N ARG A 200 1.35 6.30 26.93
CA ARG A 200 2.00 7.49 27.51
C ARG A 200 2.29 7.32 28.99
N LEU A 201 1.37 6.70 29.73
CA LEU A 201 1.56 6.36 31.13
C LEU A 201 2.63 5.28 31.31
N GLU A 202 2.75 4.30 30.41
CA GLU A 202 3.83 3.29 30.43
C GLU A 202 5.21 3.90 30.15
N THR A 203 5.29 4.97 29.34
CA THR A 203 6.54 5.72 29.14
C THR A 203 6.93 6.62 30.30
N VAL A 204 5.97 7.05 31.13
CA VAL A 204 6.20 7.97 32.27
C VAL A 204 6.32 7.21 33.61
N GLY A 205 5.59 6.11 33.76
CA GLY A 205 5.58 5.25 34.92
C GLY A 205 6.21 3.92 34.59
N ARG A 206 7.52 3.78 34.80
CA ARG A 206 8.09 2.47 35.13
C ARG A 206 7.54 2.08 36.50
N PRO A 207 6.66 1.07 36.64
CA PRO A 207 6.43 0.51 37.95
C PRO A 207 7.71 -0.21 38.36
N ALA A 208 8.14 0.00 39.61
CA ALA A 208 9.22 -0.75 40.21
C ALA A 208 8.99 -2.25 39.99
N ARG A 209 10.03 -2.94 39.50
CA ARG A 209 10.08 -4.38 39.27
C ARG A 209 9.35 -5.14 40.39
N ALA A 210 8.38 -5.98 40.01
CA ALA A 210 7.90 -7.03 40.88
C ALA A 210 9.08 -7.92 41.27
N VAL A 211 9.53 -7.80 42.52
CA VAL A 211 10.51 -8.70 43.12
C VAL A 211 9.74 -9.98 43.48
N SER A 212 9.95 -11.04 42.72
CA SER A 212 9.55 -12.39 43.08
C SER A 212 10.44 -12.88 44.21
N LEU A 213 9.89 -13.03 45.42
CA LEU A 213 10.57 -13.72 46.51
C LEU A 213 10.39 -15.25 46.33
N PRO A 214 11.46 -16.05 46.41
CA PRO A 214 11.36 -17.49 46.30
C PRO A 214 11.07 -18.13 47.67
N THR A 215 10.67 -19.40 47.57
CA THR A 215 10.75 -20.49 48.57
C THR A 215 9.63 -20.65 49.60
N GLY A 216 9.13 -21.89 49.65
CA GLY A 216 8.24 -22.39 50.69
C GLY A 216 8.94 -22.44 52.05
N ALA A 217 8.16 -22.13 53.08
CA ALA A 217 8.38 -22.47 54.48
C ALA A 217 6.99 -22.48 55.18
N PRO A 218 6.75 -23.35 56.17
CA PRO A 218 5.41 -23.61 56.67
C PRO A 218 4.88 -22.45 57.52
N LEU A 219 3.58 -22.16 57.36
CA LEU A 219 2.85 -21.18 58.16
C LEU A 219 2.82 -21.63 59.63
N ARG A 220 3.47 -20.85 60.50
CA ARG A 220 3.36 -20.99 61.96
C ARG A 220 2.52 -19.83 62.48
N GLU A 221 1.46 -20.17 63.20
CA GLU A 221 0.49 -19.25 63.80
C GLU A 221 1.17 -18.22 64.71
N GLY A 222 0.90 -16.94 64.49
CA GLY A 222 1.39 -15.84 65.31
C GLY A 222 0.45 -14.63 65.22
N ARG A 223 -0.30 -14.41 66.29
CA ARG A 223 -1.26 -13.29 66.49
C ARG A 223 -0.61 -11.93 66.19
N VAL A 224 -1.23 -11.12 65.34
CA VAL A 224 -0.90 -9.70 65.18
C VAL A 224 -2.06 -8.86 65.71
N ARG A 225 -1.81 -8.14 66.82
CA ARG A 225 -2.66 -7.05 67.31
C ARG A 225 -2.39 -5.80 66.47
N PRO A 226 -3.41 -4.99 66.09
CA PRO A 226 -3.19 -3.74 65.39
C PRO A 226 -2.76 -2.66 66.40
N ARG A 227 -1.57 -2.08 66.19
CA ARG A 227 -1.15 -0.83 66.83
C ARG A 227 -1.12 0.26 65.76
N THR A 228 -2.25 0.94 65.60
CA THR A 228 -2.34 2.25 64.98
C THR A 228 -1.75 3.30 65.93
N GLY A 229 -1.02 4.26 65.39
CA GLY A 229 -0.44 5.37 66.14
C GLY A 229 -0.27 6.58 65.25
N LEU A 230 -0.93 7.68 65.63
CA LEU A 230 -0.97 9.04 65.03
C LEU A 230 -2.01 9.19 63.89
N ALA A 231 -3.28 9.56 64.09
CA ALA A 231 -4.02 10.44 65.04
C ALA A 231 -4.32 11.86 64.44
N PRO A 232 -5.17 12.69 65.06
CA PRO A 232 -6.61 12.73 64.78
C PRO A 232 -7.13 14.17 64.60
N GLY A 233 -8.07 14.39 63.68
CA GLY A 233 -8.72 15.68 63.52
C GLY A 233 -10.00 15.55 62.72
N LEU A 234 -11.10 16.03 63.33
CA LEU A 234 -12.43 16.23 62.72
C LEU A 234 -13.20 14.92 62.47
N ALA A 235 -13.75 14.27 63.50
CA ALA A 235 -14.81 14.70 64.41
C ALA A 235 -16.19 14.80 63.74
N GLU A 236 -17.07 13.94 64.24
CA GLU A 236 -18.53 13.98 64.26
C GLU A 236 -19.22 15.23 63.68
N ALA A 237 -20.00 14.99 62.63
CA ALA A 237 -21.41 15.39 62.55
C ALA A 237 -22.12 14.15 61.97
N SER A 238 -22.88 13.31 62.69
CA SER A 238 -24.03 13.53 63.57
C SER A 238 -25.17 14.30 62.87
N VAL A 239 -26.30 13.57 62.67
CA VAL A 239 -27.70 14.07 62.70
C VAL A 239 -28.12 14.87 61.45
N LEU A 240 -29.15 14.63 60.62
CA LEU A 240 -30.47 13.95 60.57
C LEU A 240 -30.68 13.57 59.07
N ASP A 241 -31.50 12.61 58.62
CA ASP A 241 -32.92 12.52 58.92
C ASP A 241 -33.47 11.14 58.50
N ARG A 242 -34.25 10.51 59.39
CA ARG A 242 -35.20 9.45 59.04
C ARG A 242 -36.59 9.99 59.34
N PRO A 243 -37.55 9.70 58.47
CA PRO A 243 -38.84 9.14 58.91
C PRO A 243 -39.18 7.91 58.03
N MET A 244 -40.00 6.93 58.38
CA MET A 244 -40.82 6.62 59.53
C MET A 244 -41.23 5.13 59.40
N VAL A 245 -41.56 4.50 60.52
CA VAL A 245 -42.24 3.21 60.62
C VAL A 245 -43.75 3.37 60.38
N LEU A 246 -44.39 2.39 59.72
CA LEU A 246 -45.81 1.97 59.86
C LEU A 246 -45.97 0.65 59.07
N GLY A 247 -46.47 -0.49 59.58
CA GLY A 247 -47.04 -0.89 60.87
C GLY A 247 -46.68 -2.37 61.17
N ALA A 248 -46.73 -2.80 62.44
CA ALA A 248 -47.83 -3.60 63.03
C ALA A 248 -48.17 -4.85 62.18
N SER A 249 -48.12 -6.09 62.67
CA SER A 249 -48.59 -6.61 63.97
C SER A 249 -48.29 -8.11 64.10
N GLY A 250 -48.12 -8.58 65.35
CA GLY A 250 -48.27 -9.98 65.78
C GLY A 250 -46.98 -10.81 65.77
N ALA A 251 -46.29 -11.07 66.89
CA ALA A 251 -46.68 -11.89 68.04
C ALA A 251 -47.17 -13.30 67.63
N GLY A 252 -46.65 -14.43 68.10
CA GLY A 252 -45.70 -14.74 69.18
C GLY A 252 -45.05 -16.11 68.93
N MET A 253 -43.85 -16.34 69.47
CA MET A 253 -43.62 -16.98 70.78
C MET A 253 -43.92 -18.49 70.79
N ALA A 254 -42.88 -19.32 70.75
CA ALA A 254 -42.53 -20.27 71.81
C ALA A 254 -41.31 -21.15 71.41
N ALA A 255 -40.25 -21.07 72.21
CA ALA A 255 -39.21 -22.10 72.37
C ALA A 255 -39.69 -23.12 73.44
N PRO A 256 -38.87 -24.02 74.02
CA PRO A 256 -37.68 -24.78 73.58
C PRO A 256 -37.84 -26.31 73.84
N GLY A 257 -36.89 -27.16 73.46
CA GLY A 257 -36.86 -28.55 73.95
C GLY A 257 -35.79 -29.44 73.34
N ALA A 258 -34.68 -29.61 74.06
CA ALA A 258 -33.75 -30.75 73.94
C ALA A 258 -34.10 -31.80 75.02
N PRO A 259 -33.39 -32.94 75.23
CA PRO A 259 -32.37 -33.67 74.45
C PRO A 259 -32.58 -35.23 74.42
N GLY A 260 -31.68 -35.96 73.74
CA GLY A 260 -31.39 -37.39 73.94
C GLY A 260 -31.88 -38.31 72.80
N ALA A 261 -31.24 -39.42 72.42
CA ALA A 261 -30.03 -40.12 72.82
C ALA A 261 -29.72 -41.24 71.77
N ALA A 262 -28.46 -41.68 71.71
CA ALA A 262 -27.97 -43.01 71.31
C ALA A 262 -27.95 -43.48 69.83
N ALA A 263 -26.69 -43.62 69.34
CA ALA A 263 -26.03 -44.84 68.82
C ALA A 263 -25.42 -44.72 67.40
N PRO A 264 -24.21 -45.28 67.16
CA PRO A 264 -23.43 -45.08 65.93
C PRO A 264 -23.54 -46.25 64.96
N ALA A 265 -23.63 -46.01 63.65
CA ALA A 265 -23.26 -47.00 62.64
C ALA A 265 -23.09 -46.38 61.24
N GLU A 266 -21.94 -46.72 60.67
CA GLU A 266 -21.70 -47.02 59.26
C GLU A 266 -21.45 -45.91 58.23
N ALA A 267 -20.25 -46.06 57.66
CA ALA A 267 -19.71 -45.39 56.50
C ALA A 267 -20.60 -45.61 55.27
N GLY A 268 -20.98 -44.51 54.63
CA GLY A 268 -21.55 -44.50 53.29
C GLY A 268 -20.97 -43.31 52.54
N ALA A 269 -20.14 -43.60 51.55
CA ALA A 269 -19.65 -42.62 50.60
C ALA A 269 -20.84 -41.90 49.93
N GLY A 270 -20.86 -40.58 50.05
CA GLY A 270 -21.86 -39.73 49.42
C GLY A 270 -21.33 -38.31 49.34
N SER A 271 -20.62 -38.01 48.26
CA SER A 271 -20.22 -36.65 47.88
C SER A 271 -21.47 -35.79 47.74
N ALA A 272 -21.75 -34.97 48.76
CA ALA A 272 -22.79 -33.95 48.68
C ALA A 272 -22.30 -32.84 47.73
N SER A 273 -22.78 -32.89 46.49
CA SER A 273 -22.64 -31.80 45.54
C SER A 273 -23.47 -30.61 46.03
N VAL A 274 -22.78 -29.55 46.46
CA VAL A 274 -23.40 -28.24 46.65
C VAL A 274 -23.78 -27.73 45.26
N VAL A 275 -25.05 -27.85 44.90
CA VAL A 275 -25.62 -27.16 43.74
C VAL A 275 -25.72 -25.69 44.12
N VAL A 276 -24.67 -24.92 43.78
CA VAL A 276 -24.77 -23.47 43.67
C VAL A 276 -25.67 -23.21 42.47
N SER A 277 -26.94 -22.88 42.73
CA SER A 277 -27.85 -22.39 41.70
C SER A 277 -27.24 -21.12 41.10
N ALA A 278 -26.77 -21.20 39.86
CA ALA A 278 -26.36 -20.05 39.09
C ALA A 278 -27.52 -19.05 39.02
N PRO A 279 -27.27 -17.74 39.12
CA PRO A 279 -28.32 -16.75 38.88
C PRO A 279 -28.93 -16.98 37.49
N PRO A 280 -30.24 -16.70 37.31
CA PRO A 280 -30.89 -16.91 36.03
C PRO A 280 -30.08 -16.22 34.93
N ALA A 281 -29.82 -16.95 33.85
CA ALA A 281 -29.07 -16.46 32.71
C ALA A 281 -29.73 -15.17 32.24
N VAL A 282 -29.08 -14.04 32.53
CA VAL A 282 -29.34 -12.78 31.84
C VAL A 282 -29.08 -13.11 30.39
N GLU A 283 -30.17 -13.21 29.62
CA GLU A 283 -30.17 -13.35 28.19
C GLU A 283 -29.22 -12.29 27.64
N ARG A 284 -28.01 -12.71 27.26
CA ARG A 284 -27.00 -11.81 26.70
C ARG A 284 -27.59 -11.28 25.41
N ALA A 285 -28.12 -10.06 25.47
CA ALA A 285 -28.50 -9.29 24.30
C ALA A 285 -27.39 -9.47 23.25
N ALA A 286 -27.77 -9.91 22.06
CA ALA A 286 -26.83 -10.11 20.96
C ALA A 286 -25.92 -8.87 20.86
N PRO A 287 -24.60 -9.06 20.75
CA PRO A 287 -23.68 -7.93 20.82
C PRO A 287 -24.07 -6.89 19.76
N PRO A 288 -24.05 -5.58 20.09
CA PRO A 288 -24.43 -4.54 19.16
C PRO A 288 -23.59 -4.69 17.90
N ILE A 289 -24.16 -4.36 16.73
CA ILE A 289 -23.54 -4.49 15.40
C ILE A 289 -22.07 -3.99 15.36
N ILE A 290 -21.74 -3.03 16.24
CA ILE A 290 -20.42 -2.45 16.52
C ILE A 290 -19.39 -3.48 17.02
N GLU A 291 -19.75 -4.41 17.89
CA GLU A 291 -18.83 -5.44 18.41
C GLU A 291 -18.48 -6.45 17.30
N ARG A 292 -19.43 -6.77 16.41
CA ARG A 292 -19.18 -7.58 15.22
C ARG A 292 -18.29 -6.86 14.20
N ALA A 293 -18.44 -5.53 14.05
CA ALA A 293 -17.59 -4.71 13.17
C ALA A 293 -16.15 -4.55 13.71
N ARG A 294 -15.96 -4.47 15.03
CA ARG A 294 -14.65 -4.47 15.71
C ARG A 294 -13.84 -5.75 15.51
N HIS A 295 -14.55 -6.86 15.33
CA HIS A 295 -13.93 -8.15 15.01
C HIS A 295 -13.69 -8.30 13.50
N HIS A 296 -14.15 -7.33 12.67
CA HIS A 296 -13.95 -7.39 11.24
C HIS A 296 -12.46 -7.24 10.92
N PRO A 297 -11.85 -8.23 10.25
CA PRO A 297 -10.39 -8.30 10.15
C PRO A 297 -9.75 -7.08 9.48
N TYR A 298 -10.43 -6.47 8.50
CA TYR A 298 -9.91 -5.29 7.78
C TYR A 298 -9.84 -4.02 8.64
N VAL A 299 -10.74 -3.86 9.62
CA VAL A 299 -10.75 -2.68 10.52
C VAL A 299 -9.60 -2.79 11.52
N ARG A 300 -9.43 -3.96 12.12
CA ARG A 300 -8.29 -4.27 13.01
C ARG A 300 -6.95 -4.09 12.30
N LEU A 301 -6.89 -4.51 11.04
CA LEU A 301 -5.71 -4.37 10.20
C LEU A 301 -5.36 -2.90 9.92
N ALA A 302 -6.35 -2.06 9.60
CA ALA A 302 -6.15 -0.62 9.39
C ALA A 302 -5.80 0.15 10.69
N LEU A 303 -6.11 -0.42 11.85
CA LEU A 303 -5.73 0.10 13.18
C LEU A 303 -4.32 -0.31 13.60
N ASN A 304 -3.73 -1.31 12.95
CA ASN A 304 -2.39 -1.79 13.25
C ASN A 304 -1.34 -0.86 12.63
N PRO A 305 -0.59 -0.07 13.42
CA PRO A 305 0.32 0.96 12.90
C PRO A 305 1.46 0.37 12.07
N SER A 306 1.96 -0.82 12.43
CA SER A 306 3.01 -1.52 11.70
C SER A 306 2.52 -1.98 10.32
N PHE A 307 1.31 -2.53 10.26
CA PHE A 307 0.70 -2.89 8.97
C PHE A 307 0.38 -1.65 8.14
N SER A 308 -0.20 -0.60 8.73
CA SER A 308 -0.51 0.64 8.01
C SER A 308 0.74 1.32 7.45
N ALA A 309 1.86 1.31 8.20
CA ALA A 309 3.13 1.83 7.72
C ALA A 309 3.67 1.01 6.53
N LEU A 310 3.61 -0.33 6.62
CA LEU A 310 3.98 -1.23 5.52
C LEU A 310 3.14 -0.98 4.27
N TRP A 311 1.81 -0.93 4.44
CA TRP A 311 0.85 -0.78 3.35
C TRP A 311 0.99 0.60 2.68
N ALA A 312 1.09 1.67 3.46
CA ALA A 312 1.25 3.03 2.94
C ALA A 312 2.60 3.22 2.25
N GLY A 313 3.71 2.77 2.87
CA GLY A 313 5.04 2.87 2.27
C GLY A 313 5.11 2.16 0.93
N GLN A 314 4.58 0.94 0.87
CA GLN A 314 4.49 0.20 -0.38
C GLN A 314 3.63 0.92 -1.43
N LEU A 315 2.44 1.40 -1.06
CA LEU A 315 1.57 2.06 -2.02
C LEU A 315 2.23 3.29 -2.63
N ILE A 316 2.91 4.10 -1.81
CA ILE A 316 3.68 5.27 -2.25
C ILE A 316 4.78 4.87 -3.23
N SER A 317 5.59 3.87 -2.88
CA SER A 317 6.68 3.38 -3.74
C SER A 317 6.16 2.80 -5.05
N LEU A 318 5.04 2.07 -5.05
CA LEU A 318 4.47 1.50 -6.27
C LEU A 318 3.99 2.59 -7.25
N PHE A 319 3.44 3.69 -6.75
CA PHE A 319 3.10 4.84 -7.60
C PHE A 319 4.35 5.49 -8.19
N GLY A 320 5.42 5.62 -7.39
CA GLY A 320 6.75 6.01 -7.86
C GLY A 320 7.25 5.12 -8.99
N ASP A 321 7.20 3.80 -8.80
CA ASP A 321 7.63 2.80 -9.79
C ASP A 321 6.90 2.97 -11.13
N ARG A 322 5.60 3.31 -11.10
CA ARG A 322 4.80 3.48 -12.33
C ARG A 322 5.21 4.75 -13.07
N ILE A 323 5.43 5.84 -12.33
CA ILE A 323 5.97 7.09 -12.87
C ILE A 323 7.38 6.88 -13.45
N HIS A 324 8.24 6.19 -12.71
CA HIS A 324 9.59 5.84 -13.13
C HIS A 324 9.60 5.10 -14.46
N LEU A 325 8.80 4.04 -14.57
CA LEU A 325 8.78 3.19 -15.77
C LEU A 325 8.33 3.99 -17.00
N VAL A 326 7.29 4.81 -16.87
CA VAL A 326 6.81 5.66 -17.96
C VAL A 326 7.86 6.73 -18.31
N ALA A 327 8.45 7.39 -17.31
CA ALA A 327 9.49 8.40 -17.52
C ALA A 327 10.73 7.84 -18.20
N LEU A 328 11.13 6.63 -17.80
CA LEU A 328 12.24 5.88 -18.40
C LEU A 328 11.98 5.58 -19.87
N ALA A 329 10.76 5.17 -20.22
CA ALA A 329 10.38 4.93 -21.61
C ALA A 329 10.47 6.21 -22.45
N PHE A 330 9.90 7.32 -21.96
CA PHE A 330 9.95 8.61 -22.63
C PHE A 330 11.37 9.17 -22.72
N LEU A 331 12.21 8.97 -21.70
CA LEU A 331 13.58 9.48 -21.67
C LEU A 331 14.40 8.87 -22.80
N VAL A 332 14.32 7.55 -22.95
CA VAL A 332 15.06 6.82 -23.99
C VAL A 332 14.50 7.13 -25.38
N LEU A 333 13.18 7.19 -25.50
CA LEU A 333 12.54 7.48 -26.78
C LEU A 333 12.82 8.91 -27.25
N ASN A 334 12.75 9.90 -26.37
CA ASN A 334 13.07 11.29 -26.71
C ASN A 334 14.55 11.47 -27.04
N ALA A 335 15.45 10.75 -26.35
CA ALA A 335 16.88 10.85 -26.58
C ALA A 335 17.35 10.15 -27.87
N THR A 336 16.67 9.08 -28.31
CA THR A 336 17.16 8.22 -29.41
C THR A 336 16.23 8.11 -30.61
N GLY A 337 14.93 8.35 -30.44
CA GLY A 337 13.90 8.01 -31.43
C GLY A 337 13.81 6.52 -31.77
N SER A 338 14.49 5.65 -31.03
CA SER A 338 14.72 4.25 -31.41
C SER A 338 13.94 3.28 -30.54
N ALA A 339 13.05 2.51 -31.16
CA ALA A 339 12.34 1.41 -30.51
C ALA A 339 13.30 0.33 -29.98
N ILE A 340 14.46 0.13 -30.63
CA ILE A 340 15.47 -0.84 -30.19
C ILE A 340 16.14 -0.39 -28.89
N ALA A 341 16.44 0.91 -28.76
CA ALA A 341 17.01 1.46 -27.52
C ALA A 341 16.01 1.32 -26.36
N LEU A 342 14.74 1.63 -26.61
CA LEU A 342 13.65 1.44 -25.65
C LEU A 342 13.49 -0.03 -25.22
N ALA A 343 13.50 -0.96 -26.18
CA ALA A 343 13.45 -2.38 -25.91
C ALA A 343 14.65 -2.84 -25.06
N GLY A 344 15.86 -2.32 -25.33
CA GLY A 344 17.05 -2.61 -24.54
C GLY A 344 16.90 -2.18 -23.07
N VAL A 345 16.23 -1.07 -22.80
CA VAL A 345 15.97 -0.62 -21.42
C VAL A 345 14.92 -1.50 -20.73
N PHE A 346 13.86 -1.91 -21.42
CA PHE A 346 12.94 -2.90 -20.87
C PHE A 346 13.62 -4.24 -20.60
N ILE A 347 14.50 -4.69 -21.50
CA ILE A 347 15.33 -5.88 -21.27
C ILE A 347 16.19 -5.70 -20.03
N ALA A 348 16.85 -4.55 -19.85
CA ALA A 348 17.62 -4.27 -18.64
C ALA A 348 16.74 -4.26 -17.37
N ALA A 349 15.48 -3.84 -17.47
CA ALA A 349 14.51 -3.83 -16.38
C ALA A 349 13.90 -5.21 -16.07
N THR A 350 13.96 -6.17 -17.00
CA THR A 350 13.31 -7.47 -16.81
C THR A 350 14.30 -8.63 -16.69
N LEU A 351 15.49 -8.51 -17.29
CA LEU A 351 16.55 -9.53 -17.24
C LEU A 351 16.99 -9.91 -15.81
N PRO A 352 17.11 -8.96 -14.85
CA PRO A 352 17.38 -9.32 -13.46
C PRO A 352 16.36 -10.30 -12.89
N ASN A 353 15.08 -10.20 -13.26
CA ASN A 353 14.04 -11.09 -12.76
C ASN A 353 14.28 -12.53 -13.22
N LEU A 354 14.81 -12.74 -14.43
CA LEU A 354 15.15 -14.07 -14.93
C LEU A 354 16.32 -14.70 -14.14
N VAL A 355 17.32 -13.91 -13.77
CA VAL A 355 18.57 -14.41 -13.18
C VAL A 355 18.50 -14.48 -11.65
N PHE A 356 17.98 -13.44 -11.00
CA PHE A 356 18.08 -13.26 -9.56
C PHE A 356 16.82 -13.62 -8.78
N SER A 357 15.66 -13.78 -9.40
CA SER A 357 14.43 -14.15 -8.66
C SER A 357 14.51 -15.49 -7.91
N PRO A 358 15.11 -16.55 -8.47
CA PRO A 358 15.29 -17.81 -7.73
C PRO A 358 16.26 -17.62 -6.54
N ILE A 359 17.27 -16.76 -6.70
CA ILE A 359 18.30 -16.44 -5.70
C ILE A 359 17.68 -15.64 -4.54
N ALA A 360 16.86 -14.64 -4.84
CA ALA A 360 16.23 -13.81 -3.82
C ALA A 360 15.27 -14.61 -2.93
N GLY A 361 14.56 -15.58 -3.51
CA GLY A 361 13.65 -16.47 -2.78
C GLY A 361 14.36 -17.39 -1.78
N THR A 362 15.65 -17.68 -1.96
CA THR A 362 16.46 -18.48 -1.01
C THR A 362 17.27 -17.62 -0.04
N PHE A 363 17.61 -16.38 -0.42
CA PHE A 363 18.38 -15.47 0.44
C PHE A 363 17.55 -14.84 1.57
N VAL A 364 16.25 -14.64 1.35
CA VAL A 364 15.42 -13.91 2.32
C VAL A 364 15.33 -14.61 3.67
N ASP A 365 15.39 -15.94 3.71
CA ASP A 365 15.37 -16.74 4.95
C ASP A 365 16.56 -16.45 5.89
N ARG A 366 17.62 -15.80 5.39
CA ARG A 366 18.90 -15.62 6.11
C ARG A 366 19.16 -14.20 6.61
N TRP A 367 18.42 -13.22 6.10
CA TRP A 367 18.61 -11.81 6.43
C TRP A 367 17.51 -11.29 7.35
N ASP A 368 17.77 -10.18 8.04
CA ASP A 368 16.67 -9.48 8.68
C ASP A 368 15.81 -8.84 7.59
N HIS A 369 14.64 -9.43 7.39
CA HIS A 369 13.68 -8.99 6.39
C HIS A 369 13.28 -7.52 6.55
N HIS A 370 13.29 -6.96 7.77
CA HIS A 370 13.02 -5.54 8.00
C HIS A 370 14.14 -4.66 7.44
N GLU A 371 15.40 -5.02 7.69
CA GLU A 371 16.56 -4.32 7.15
C GLU A 371 16.58 -4.40 5.63
N VAL A 372 16.26 -5.57 5.05
CA VAL A 372 16.19 -5.74 3.59
C VAL A 372 15.20 -4.76 2.97
N LEU A 373 14.03 -4.57 3.59
CA LEU A 373 13.03 -3.62 3.09
C LEU A 373 13.55 -2.18 3.10
N VAL A 374 14.08 -1.70 4.24
CA VAL A 374 14.55 -0.32 4.39
C VAL A 374 15.77 -0.04 3.52
N VAL A 375 16.77 -0.92 3.52
CA VAL A 375 18.01 -0.76 2.75
C VAL A 375 17.72 -0.81 1.25
N SER A 376 16.82 -1.70 0.81
CA SER A 376 16.45 -1.78 -0.61
C SER A 376 15.82 -0.48 -1.10
N ASP A 377 14.92 0.14 -0.32
CA ASP A 377 14.34 1.44 -0.67
C ASP A 377 15.42 2.53 -0.77
N LEU A 378 16.33 2.61 0.20
CA LEU A 378 17.39 3.62 0.19
C LEU A 378 18.36 3.45 -0.98
N LEU A 379 18.74 2.21 -1.31
CA LEU A 379 19.60 1.94 -2.47
C LEU A 379 18.90 2.26 -3.79
N ARG A 380 17.61 1.91 -3.92
CA ARG A 380 16.81 2.27 -5.10
C ARG A 380 16.67 3.78 -5.24
N ALA A 381 16.37 4.48 -4.16
CA ALA A 381 16.33 5.94 -4.14
C ALA A 381 17.65 6.55 -4.66
N ALA A 382 18.80 6.09 -4.17
CA ALA A 382 20.09 6.60 -4.59
C ALA A 382 20.37 6.37 -6.09
N LEU A 383 20.06 5.18 -6.60
CA LEU A 383 20.25 4.83 -8.01
C LEU A 383 19.33 5.63 -8.93
N VAL A 384 18.06 5.75 -8.57
CA VAL A 384 17.06 6.50 -9.34
C VAL A 384 17.38 8.00 -9.31
N LEU A 385 17.83 8.53 -8.18
CA LEU A 385 18.22 9.94 -8.04
C LEU A 385 19.31 10.35 -9.03
N VAL A 386 20.30 9.47 -9.26
CA VAL A 386 21.43 9.71 -10.18
C VAL A 386 21.05 9.47 -11.65
N MET A 387 19.96 8.76 -11.92
CA MET A 387 19.60 8.30 -13.27
C MET A 387 19.47 9.43 -14.32
N PRO A 388 18.83 10.58 -14.05
CA PRO A 388 18.77 11.67 -15.02
C PRO A 388 20.14 12.27 -15.33
N VAL A 389 21.02 12.37 -14.32
CA VAL A 389 22.39 12.89 -14.50
C VAL A 389 23.20 11.93 -15.37
N ALA A 390 23.06 10.62 -15.12
CA ALA A 390 23.70 9.60 -15.93
C ALA A 390 23.22 9.64 -17.40
N ALA A 391 21.92 9.86 -17.62
CA ALA A 391 21.34 9.95 -18.96
C ALA A 391 21.89 11.13 -19.78
N VAL A 392 22.14 12.28 -19.14
CA VAL A 392 22.75 13.46 -19.78
C VAL A 392 24.21 13.22 -20.14
N ILE A 393 24.97 12.53 -19.28
CA ILE A 393 26.38 12.22 -19.53
C ILE A 393 26.51 11.20 -20.67
N ASN A 394 25.78 10.08 -20.53
CA ASN A 394 25.76 9.00 -21.50
C ASN A 394 24.53 8.13 -21.24
N LEU A 395 23.59 8.11 -22.19
CA LEU A 395 22.38 7.30 -22.10
C LEU A 395 22.67 5.81 -21.86
N ALA A 396 23.82 5.28 -22.30
CA ALA A 396 24.22 3.91 -22.03
C ALA A 396 24.37 3.58 -20.53
N LEU A 397 24.58 4.58 -19.68
CA LEU A 397 24.64 4.41 -18.21
C LEU A 397 23.27 4.15 -17.58
N VAL A 398 22.17 4.46 -18.28
CA VAL A 398 20.81 4.20 -17.78
C VAL A 398 20.54 2.70 -17.69
N TYR A 399 21.01 1.91 -18.67
CA TYR A 399 20.81 0.46 -18.72
C TYR A 399 21.33 -0.28 -17.47
N PRO A 400 22.61 -0.12 -17.04
CA PRO A 400 23.09 -0.76 -15.82
C PRO A 400 22.41 -0.21 -14.56
N LEU A 401 22.01 1.06 -14.51
CA LEU A 401 21.27 1.61 -13.36
C LEU A 401 19.89 0.95 -13.21
N VAL A 402 19.14 0.83 -14.31
CA VAL A 402 17.83 0.15 -14.34
C VAL A 402 17.97 -1.32 -13.95
N PHE A 403 19.02 -1.98 -14.44
CA PHE A 403 19.35 -3.35 -14.06
C PHE A 403 19.62 -3.48 -12.55
N LEU A 404 20.39 -2.57 -11.97
CA LEU A 404 20.68 -2.56 -10.52
C LEU A 404 19.42 -2.27 -9.69
N VAL A 405 18.62 -1.26 -10.06
CA VAL A 405 17.36 -0.93 -9.38
C VAL A 405 16.45 -2.15 -9.33
N THR A 406 16.27 -2.82 -10.47
CA THR A 406 15.45 -4.03 -10.56
C THR A 406 16.05 -5.16 -9.72
N THR A 407 17.37 -5.37 -9.79
CA THR A 407 18.04 -6.41 -8.99
C THR A 407 17.76 -6.23 -7.50
N ILE A 408 17.80 -5.01 -6.98
CA ILE A 408 17.48 -4.70 -5.59
C ILE A 408 15.99 -4.93 -5.31
N SER A 409 15.10 -4.48 -6.20
CA SER A 409 13.64 -4.67 -6.08
C SER A 409 13.23 -6.14 -5.93
N ILE A 410 13.97 -7.07 -6.54
CA ILE A 410 13.67 -8.51 -6.47
C ILE A 410 13.71 -9.05 -5.03
N PHE A 411 14.58 -8.50 -4.17
CA PHE A 411 14.69 -8.93 -2.77
C PHE A 411 13.59 -8.35 -1.87
N PHE A 412 12.94 -7.26 -2.30
CA PHE A 412 11.93 -6.56 -1.51
C PHE A 412 10.67 -7.40 -1.29
N ARG A 413 10.14 -8.01 -2.37
CA ARG A 413 8.87 -8.76 -2.31
C ARG A 413 8.94 -10.00 -1.41
N PRO A 414 9.95 -10.88 -1.50
CA PRO A 414 10.12 -11.99 -0.56
C PRO A 414 10.25 -11.50 0.89
N ALA A 415 10.96 -10.39 1.12
CA ALA A 415 11.17 -9.86 2.46
C ALA A 415 9.84 -9.39 3.07
N ARG A 416 9.03 -8.69 2.27
CA ARG A 416 7.68 -8.27 2.66
C ARG A 416 6.79 -9.45 3.03
N VAL A 417 6.76 -10.50 2.20
CA VAL A 417 5.95 -11.70 2.45
C VAL A 417 6.35 -12.37 3.76
N ALA A 418 7.64 -12.39 4.09
CA ALA A 418 8.16 -12.96 5.34
C ALA A 418 7.94 -12.06 6.57
N VAL A 419 7.90 -10.74 6.41
CA VAL A 419 7.59 -9.79 7.50
C VAL A 419 6.11 -9.80 7.86
N LEU A 420 5.22 -9.94 6.87
CA LEU A 420 3.78 -9.76 7.06
C LEU A 420 3.19 -10.60 8.20
N PRO A 421 3.46 -11.92 8.33
CA PRO A 421 2.95 -12.73 9.43
C PRO A 421 3.47 -12.36 10.81
N ARG A 422 4.54 -11.58 10.90
CA ARG A 422 5.09 -11.04 12.15
C ARG A 422 4.41 -9.74 12.57
N LEU A 423 3.66 -9.11 11.67
CA LEU A 423 2.99 -7.83 11.92
C LEU A 423 1.50 -8.00 12.24
N VAL A 424 0.85 -9.03 11.71
CA VAL A 424 -0.60 -9.23 11.80
C VAL A 424 -0.92 -10.56 12.49
N ARG A 425 -2.13 -10.68 13.02
CA ARG A 425 -2.57 -11.95 13.63
C ARG A 425 -2.88 -12.98 12.56
N GLU A 426 -2.88 -14.26 12.94
CA GLU A 426 -3.16 -15.36 12.02
C GLU A 426 -4.54 -15.22 11.33
N ASP A 427 -5.56 -14.75 12.08
CA ASP A 427 -6.90 -14.47 11.57
C ASP A 427 -6.98 -13.24 10.62
N GLU A 428 -5.93 -12.42 10.60
CA GLU A 428 -5.83 -11.20 9.79
C GLU A 428 -4.94 -11.37 8.54
N LEU A 429 -4.21 -12.49 8.41
CA LEU A 429 -3.26 -12.74 7.34
C LEU A 429 -3.88 -12.65 5.94
N LEU A 430 -5.03 -13.28 5.74
CA LEU A 430 -5.74 -13.25 4.46
C LEU A 430 -6.23 -11.82 4.09
N PRO A 431 -6.93 -11.10 4.99
CA PRO A 431 -7.23 -9.68 4.82
C PRO A 431 -6.00 -8.81 4.53
N ALA A 432 -4.88 -9.07 5.22
CA ALA A 432 -3.63 -8.35 5.04
C ALA A 432 -3.03 -8.53 3.65
N ASN A 433 -2.95 -9.79 3.19
CA ASN A 433 -2.55 -10.10 1.82
C ASN A 433 -3.49 -9.47 0.79
N SER A 434 -4.80 -9.51 1.05
CA SER A 434 -5.81 -8.91 0.17
C SER A 434 -5.61 -7.39 0.05
N ALA A 435 -5.38 -6.69 1.17
CA ALA A 435 -5.15 -5.25 1.16
C ALA A 435 -3.86 -4.85 0.42
N LEU A 436 -2.78 -5.62 0.58
CA LEU A 436 -1.53 -5.38 -0.17
C LEU A 436 -1.73 -5.62 -1.68
N TRP A 437 -2.48 -6.66 -2.04
CA TRP A 437 -2.77 -7.00 -3.43
C TRP A 437 -3.69 -5.95 -4.10
N ILE A 438 -4.70 -5.46 -3.38
CA ILE A 438 -5.52 -4.33 -3.81
C ILE A 438 -4.65 -3.09 -4.01
N GLY A 439 -3.70 -2.82 -3.10
CA GLY A 439 -2.75 -1.71 -3.25
C GLY A 439 -1.91 -1.81 -4.53
N GLU A 440 -1.36 -3.00 -4.83
CA GLU A 440 -0.65 -3.29 -6.09
C GLU A 440 -1.54 -3.05 -7.31
N THR A 441 -2.75 -3.58 -7.29
CA THR A 441 -3.69 -3.45 -8.41
C THR A 441 -4.13 -2.00 -8.60
N MET A 442 -4.37 -1.25 -7.53
CA MET A 442 -4.69 0.18 -7.61
C MET A 442 -3.51 0.98 -8.17
N ALA A 443 -2.28 0.68 -7.75
CA ALA A 443 -1.10 1.33 -8.30
C ALA A 443 -0.92 1.01 -9.80
N ASP A 444 -1.26 -0.19 -10.26
CA ASP A 444 -1.24 -0.50 -11.69
C ASP A 444 -2.33 0.24 -12.46
N VAL A 445 -3.58 0.05 -12.03
CA VAL A 445 -4.72 0.51 -12.81
C VAL A 445 -4.88 2.02 -12.79
N ILE A 446 -4.57 2.67 -11.67
CA ILE A 446 -4.64 4.12 -11.53
C ILE A 446 -3.28 4.76 -11.78
N GLY A 447 -2.19 4.12 -11.31
CA GLY A 447 -0.86 4.71 -11.39
C GLY A 447 -0.28 4.76 -12.80
N TYR A 448 -0.50 3.77 -13.68
CA TYR A 448 0.01 3.88 -15.06
C TYR A 448 -0.65 5.02 -15.87
N PRO A 449 -1.99 5.19 -15.88
CA PRO A 449 -2.61 6.33 -16.54
C PRO A 449 -2.19 7.67 -15.95
N LEU A 450 -2.15 7.77 -14.61
CA LEU A 450 -1.69 9.00 -13.94
C LEU A 450 -0.22 9.29 -14.21
N ALA A 451 0.63 8.27 -14.26
CA ALA A 451 2.03 8.38 -14.64
C ALA A 451 2.19 8.86 -16.08
N GLY A 452 1.42 8.29 -17.02
CA GLY A 452 1.37 8.73 -18.42
C GLY A 452 1.02 10.21 -18.56
N LEU A 453 -0.04 10.65 -17.88
CA LEU A 453 -0.42 12.06 -17.84
C LEU A 453 0.67 12.92 -17.21
N PHE A 454 1.14 12.53 -16.02
CA PHE A 454 2.16 13.27 -15.27
C PHE A 454 3.44 13.43 -16.09
N VAL A 455 3.98 12.34 -16.63
CA VAL A 455 5.18 12.33 -17.49
C VAL A 455 4.95 13.06 -18.80
N GLY A 456 3.80 12.89 -19.43
CA GLY A 456 3.44 13.59 -20.66
C GLY A 456 3.43 15.11 -20.50
N PHE A 457 2.97 15.62 -19.34
CA PHE A 457 2.97 17.05 -19.04
C PHE A 457 4.33 17.60 -18.60
N LEU A 458 5.28 16.73 -18.22
CA LEU A 458 6.60 17.17 -17.78
C LEU A 458 7.46 17.68 -18.94
N GLY A 459 7.32 17.18 -20.17
CA GLY A 459 8.09 17.67 -21.32
C GLY A 459 9.61 17.64 -21.07
N THR A 460 10.28 18.82 -21.07
CA THR A 460 11.71 18.94 -20.73
C THR A 460 12.01 18.73 -19.24
N ALA A 461 11.00 18.77 -18.36
CA ALA A 461 11.08 18.50 -16.93
C ALA A 461 11.15 17.00 -16.60
N LEU A 462 11.25 16.13 -17.60
CA LEU A 462 11.24 14.68 -17.44
C LEU A 462 12.13 14.13 -16.30
N PRO A 463 13.33 14.67 -16.02
CA PRO A 463 14.14 14.28 -14.85
C PRO A 463 13.40 14.31 -13.50
N LEU A 464 12.39 15.16 -13.34
CA LEU A 464 11.59 15.26 -12.13
C LEU A 464 10.83 13.99 -11.80
N ALA A 465 10.41 13.22 -12.81
CA ALA A 465 9.71 11.97 -12.58
C ALA A 465 10.60 10.94 -11.84
N PHE A 466 11.90 10.91 -12.15
CA PHE A 466 12.86 10.06 -11.45
C PHE A 466 13.12 10.56 -10.04
N TRP A 467 13.25 11.86 -9.82
CA TRP A 467 13.44 12.38 -8.47
C TRP A 467 12.21 12.25 -7.58
N PHE A 468 11.02 12.36 -8.17
CA PHE A 468 9.76 12.02 -7.50
C PHE A 468 9.80 10.56 -7.05
N ASP A 469 10.13 9.63 -7.94
CA ASP A 469 10.25 8.22 -7.60
C ASP A 469 11.30 7.97 -6.49
N ALA A 470 12.48 8.60 -6.58
CA ALA A 470 13.48 8.55 -5.52
C ALA A 470 12.95 9.05 -4.16
N ALA A 471 12.15 10.13 -4.16
CA ALA A 471 11.48 10.62 -2.96
C ALA A 471 10.43 9.64 -2.43
N THR A 472 9.68 8.94 -3.30
CA THR A 472 8.73 7.90 -2.87
C THR A 472 9.44 6.73 -2.18
N TYR A 473 10.61 6.33 -2.68
CA TYR A 473 11.43 5.31 -2.02
C TYR A 473 11.92 5.78 -0.65
N VAL A 474 12.39 7.02 -0.51
CA VAL A 474 12.80 7.56 0.80
C VAL A 474 11.62 7.64 1.76
N ALA A 475 10.44 8.07 1.29
CA ALA A 475 9.22 8.10 2.10
C ALA A 475 8.80 6.69 2.55
N SER A 476 8.88 5.70 1.64
CA SER A 476 8.67 4.30 1.97
C SER A 476 9.67 3.82 3.02
N ALA A 477 10.98 4.03 2.82
CA ALA A 477 12.02 3.66 3.78
C ALA A 477 11.75 4.25 5.17
N ALA A 478 11.36 5.53 5.24
CA ALA A 478 11.05 6.20 6.49
C ALA A 478 9.84 5.59 7.20
N LEU A 479 8.78 5.24 6.46
CA LEU A 479 7.61 4.56 7.02
C LEU A 479 7.98 3.15 7.49
N LEU A 480 8.71 2.39 6.67
CA LEU A 480 9.16 1.04 7.00
C LEU A 480 10.07 1.03 8.23
N TRP A 481 10.91 2.06 8.40
CA TRP A 481 11.77 2.19 9.57
C TRP A 481 10.98 2.35 10.88
N THR A 482 9.75 2.90 10.84
CA THR A 482 8.89 3.01 12.03
C THR A 482 8.21 1.70 12.44
N ILE A 483 8.30 0.66 11.60
CA ILE A 483 7.69 -0.64 11.88
C ILE A 483 8.41 -1.30 13.06
N ALA A 484 7.67 -1.54 14.14
CA ALA A 484 8.14 -2.37 15.23
C ALA A 484 7.98 -3.84 14.83
N VAL A 485 9.09 -4.48 14.44
CA VAL A 485 9.10 -5.91 14.14
C VAL A 485 9.59 -6.67 15.38
N PRO A 486 8.82 -7.65 15.91
CA PRO A 486 9.29 -8.49 16.99
C PRO A 486 10.62 -9.17 16.62
N PRO A 487 11.65 -9.19 17.50
CA PRO A 487 12.93 -9.79 17.19
C PRO A 487 12.78 -11.25 16.75
N ILE A 488 13.54 -11.67 15.75
CA ILE A 488 13.64 -13.08 15.39
C ILE A 488 14.25 -13.78 16.61
N ALA A 489 13.49 -14.63 17.30
CA ALA A 489 14.08 -15.68 18.10
C ALA A 489 14.87 -16.52 17.11
N ARG A 490 16.20 -16.30 17.02
CA ARG A 490 17.07 -17.10 16.18
C ARG A 490 16.78 -18.54 16.55
N ALA A 491 16.10 -19.27 15.67
CA ALA A 491 15.95 -20.70 15.84
C ALA A 491 17.38 -21.21 16.04
N ALA A 492 17.61 -21.93 17.15
CA ALA A 492 18.89 -22.58 17.37
C ALA A 492 19.29 -23.27 16.06
N PRO A 493 20.57 -23.23 15.64
CA PRO A 493 21.00 -23.90 14.43
C PRO A 493 20.40 -25.30 14.45
N ARG A 494 19.53 -25.62 13.50
CA ARG A 494 18.97 -26.97 13.43
C ARG A 494 20.17 -27.89 13.29
N GLU A 495 20.47 -28.64 14.34
CA GLU A 495 21.48 -29.69 14.34
C GLU A 495 21.01 -30.76 13.35
N GLY A 496 21.40 -30.60 12.09
CA GLY A 496 20.92 -31.43 11.00
C GLY A 496 21.19 -30.79 9.65
N ARG A 497 22.38 -31.07 9.10
CA ARG A 497 22.86 -30.81 7.72
C ARG A 497 22.26 -29.57 7.05
N SER A 498 22.98 -28.46 7.05
CA SER A 498 22.68 -27.37 6.11
C SER A 498 22.74 -27.92 4.69
N THR A 499 21.59 -28.15 4.06
CA THR A 499 21.53 -28.38 2.63
C THR A 499 22.20 -27.17 1.95
N GLY A 500 23.14 -27.40 1.04
CA GLY A 500 23.83 -26.30 0.36
C GLY A 500 22.83 -25.36 -0.33
N PHE A 501 23.18 -24.08 -0.49
CA PHE A 501 22.33 -23.06 -1.12
C PHE A 501 21.68 -23.54 -2.44
N PHE A 502 22.46 -24.22 -3.28
CA PHE A 502 21.98 -24.79 -4.54
C PHE A 502 21.04 -25.99 -4.37
N ALA A 503 21.18 -26.75 -3.29
CA ALA A 503 20.26 -27.83 -2.94
C ALA A 503 18.91 -27.26 -2.44
N GLU A 504 18.93 -26.17 -1.66
CA GLU A 504 17.73 -25.46 -1.22
C GLU A 504 16.97 -24.82 -2.38
N MET A 505 17.71 -24.21 -3.31
CA MET A 505 17.16 -23.73 -4.58
C MET A 505 16.60 -24.89 -5.42
N GLY A 506 17.32 -26.01 -5.51
CA GLY A 506 16.88 -27.21 -6.21
C GLY A 506 15.59 -27.81 -5.68
N MET A 507 15.31 -27.68 -4.37
CA MET A 507 14.03 -28.11 -3.78
C MET A 507 12.84 -27.31 -4.33
N GLY A 508 12.98 -26.00 -4.55
CA GLY A 508 11.91 -25.17 -5.12
C GLY A 508 11.57 -25.55 -6.55
N TRP A 509 12.60 -25.79 -7.38
CA TRP A 509 12.41 -26.29 -8.75
C TRP A 509 11.84 -27.71 -8.77
N GLY A 510 12.36 -28.60 -7.91
CA GLY A 510 11.88 -29.97 -7.77
C GLY A 510 10.40 -30.02 -7.39
N PHE A 511 9.97 -29.18 -6.45
CA PHE A 511 8.57 -29.05 -6.06
C PHE A 511 7.69 -28.56 -7.23
N LEU A 512 8.10 -27.48 -7.90
CA LEU A 512 7.38 -26.94 -9.05
C LEU A 512 7.18 -27.98 -10.16
N ARG A 513 8.18 -28.83 -10.42
CA ARG A 513 8.09 -29.93 -11.40
C ARG A 513 7.22 -31.09 -10.91
N SER A 514 7.17 -31.34 -9.60
CA SER A 514 6.46 -32.49 -9.03
C SER A 514 4.93 -32.32 -9.01
N ASP A 515 4.43 -31.09 -8.85
CA ASP A 515 2.99 -30.80 -8.96
C ASP A 515 2.64 -30.42 -10.40
N LEU A 516 1.97 -31.35 -11.10
CA LEU A 516 1.58 -31.17 -12.50
C LEU A 516 0.65 -29.97 -12.73
N THR A 517 -0.16 -29.58 -11.73
CA THR A 517 -1.07 -28.44 -11.87
C THR A 517 -0.31 -27.13 -11.74
N LEU A 518 0.62 -27.04 -10.78
CA LEU A 518 1.50 -25.88 -10.64
C LEU A 518 2.42 -25.72 -11.85
N LEU A 519 2.96 -26.82 -12.37
CA LEU A 519 3.79 -26.80 -13.57
C LEU A 519 2.98 -26.35 -14.79
N ALA A 520 1.81 -26.94 -15.02
CA ALA A 520 0.95 -26.58 -16.15
C ALA A 520 0.50 -25.12 -16.07
N ASN A 521 0.10 -24.65 -14.88
CA ASN A 521 -0.24 -23.25 -14.65
C ASN A 521 0.95 -22.31 -14.93
N THR A 522 2.16 -22.71 -14.52
CA THR A 522 3.38 -21.94 -14.77
C THR A 522 3.72 -21.89 -16.25
N VAL A 523 3.63 -23.02 -16.97
CA VAL A 523 3.85 -23.07 -18.42
C VAL A 523 2.83 -22.20 -19.16
N GLN A 524 1.55 -22.26 -18.78
CA GLN A 524 0.53 -21.36 -19.31
C GLN A 524 0.91 -19.89 -19.03
N ALA A 525 1.21 -19.52 -17.80
CA ALA A 525 1.63 -18.14 -17.50
C ALA A 525 2.85 -17.69 -18.32
N THR A 526 3.83 -18.57 -18.53
CA THR A 526 5.03 -18.29 -19.34
C THR A 526 4.67 -18.02 -20.80
N VAL A 527 3.77 -18.80 -21.40
CA VAL A 527 3.32 -18.60 -22.79
C VAL A 527 2.54 -17.29 -22.92
N ALA A 528 1.68 -16.95 -21.96
CA ALA A 528 0.88 -15.72 -22.03
C ALA A 528 1.78 -14.52 -21.93
N GLN A 529 2.73 -14.56 -21.00
CA GLN A 529 3.66 -13.46 -20.81
C GLN A 529 4.62 -13.33 -21.99
N PHE A 530 4.98 -14.44 -22.65
CA PHE A 530 5.71 -14.39 -23.91
C PHE A 530 4.89 -13.65 -24.98
N THR A 531 3.63 -14.02 -25.19
CA THR A 531 2.77 -13.33 -26.17
C THR A 531 2.52 -11.87 -25.81
N LEU A 532 2.34 -11.53 -24.53
CA LEU A 532 2.24 -10.14 -24.11
C LEU A 532 3.54 -9.37 -24.37
N GLY A 533 4.71 -10.00 -24.20
CA GLY A 533 5.99 -9.40 -24.59
C GLY A 533 6.09 -9.12 -26.09
N ILE A 534 5.61 -10.04 -26.94
CA ILE A 534 5.47 -9.82 -28.40
C ILE A 534 4.54 -8.65 -28.67
N LEU A 535 3.37 -8.62 -28.02
CA LEU A 535 2.39 -7.55 -28.19
C LEU A 535 3.01 -6.21 -27.83
N ILE A 536 3.59 -6.06 -26.63
CA ILE A 536 4.23 -4.82 -26.16
C ILE A 536 5.32 -4.35 -27.14
N ALA A 537 6.16 -5.25 -27.63
CA ALA A 537 7.20 -4.89 -28.59
C ALA A 537 6.64 -4.41 -29.94
N LEU A 538 5.46 -4.89 -30.33
CA LEU A 538 4.87 -4.64 -31.65
C LEU A 538 3.69 -3.67 -31.64
N THR A 539 3.11 -3.30 -30.49
CA THR A 539 1.93 -2.42 -30.41
C THR A 539 2.21 -1.06 -31.03
N ALA A 540 3.39 -0.47 -30.76
CA ALA A 540 3.78 0.80 -31.36
C ALA A 540 3.93 0.70 -32.89
N LEU A 541 4.52 -0.39 -33.38
CA LEU A 541 4.69 -0.66 -34.80
C LEU A 541 3.35 -0.93 -35.50
N TYR A 542 2.45 -1.66 -34.84
CA TYR A 542 1.09 -1.92 -35.29
C TYR A 542 0.26 -0.62 -35.34
N ALA A 543 0.33 0.21 -34.30
CA ALA A 543 -0.31 1.52 -34.27
C ALA A 543 0.15 2.38 -35.45
N GLN A 544 1.46 2.43 -35.72
CA GLN A 544 2.03 3.22 -36.82
C GLN A 544 1.69 2.67 -38.21
N ARG A 545 1.81 1.36 -38.43
CA ARG A 545 1.74 0.77 -39.78
C ARG A 545 0.37 0.25 -40.16
N SER A 546 -0.43 -0.20 -39.20
CA SER A 546 -1.71 -0.85 -39.46
C SER A 546 -2.90 0.07 -39.21
N ILE A 547 -2.82 0.97 -38.22
CA ILE A 547 -3.96 1.83 -37.84
C ILE A 547 -3.76 3.30 -38.23
N ALA A 548 -2.59 3.92 -38.02
CA ALA A 548 -2.37 5.34 -38.32
C ALA A 548 -2.74 5.81 -39.75
N PRO A 549 -2.71 4.97 -40.80
CA PRO A 549 -3.27 5.34 -42.11
C PRO A 549 -4.75 5.77 -42.09
N SER A 550 -5.47 5.52 -40.99
CA SER A 550 -6.87 5.95 -40.77
C SER A 550 -7.04 7.41 -40.31
N GLY A 551 -5.95 8.20 -40.22
CA GLY A 551 -6.00 9.65 -40.01
C GLY A 551 -5.72 10.14 -38.58
N PHE A 552 -5.31 9.24 -37.68
CA PHE A 552 -4.88 9.57 -36.31
C PHE A 552 -3.36 9.51 -36.19
N SER A 553 -2.77 10.33 -35.30
CA SER A 553 -1.33 10.24 -35.04
C SER A 553 -0.97 8.88 -34.40
N PRO A 554 0.14 8.24 -34.80
CA PRO A 554 0.57 6.95 -34.25
C PRO A 554 0.67 6.92 -32.73
N GLU A 555 1.10 8.03 -32.13
CA GLU A 555 1.27 8.19 -30.68
C GLU A 555 -0.10 8.17 -29.97
N SER A 556 -1.10 8.82 -30.55
CA SER A 556 -2.47 8.84 -30.01
C SER A 556 -3.11 7.45 -30.12
N VAL A 557 -2.93 6.77 -31.26
CA VAL A 557 -3.41 5.40 -31.46
C VAL A 557 -2.81 4.46 -30.42
N PHE A 558 -1.49 4.50 -30.24
CA PHE A 558 -0.79 3.71 -29.23
C PHE A 558 -1.36 3.99 -27.83
N ALA A 559 -1.50 5.26 -27.45
CA ALA A 559 -2.06 5.66 -26.15
C ALA A 559 -3.49 5.16 -25.95
N PHE A 560 -4.35 5.21 -26.98
CA PHE A 560 -5.72 4.69 -26.91
C PHE A 560 -5.73 3.16 -26.71
N LEU A 561 -4.90 2.42 -27.43
CA LEU A 561 -4.82 0.96 -27.30
C LEU A 561 -4.37 0.55 -25.88
N GLU A 562 -3.32 1.19 -25.35
CA GLU A 562 -2.84 0.95 -23.98
C GLU A 562 -3.90 1.31 -22.92
N THR A 563 -4.60 2.44 -23.11
CA THR A 563 -5.71 2.84 -22.25
C THR A 563 -6.83 1.79 -22.25
N GLY A 564 -7.13 1.21 -23.42
CA GLY A 564 -8.09 0.12 -23.56
C GLY A 564 -7.72 -1.07 -22.67
N ILE A 565 -6.47 -1.54 -22.74
CA ILE A 565 -5.97 -2.63 -21.85
C ILE A 565 -6.14 -2.24 -20.38
N GLY A 566 -5.76 -1.02 -20.00
CA GLY A 566 -5.89 -0.52 -18.63
C GLY A 566 -7.34 -0.53 -18.10
N VAL A 567 -8.28 0.00 -18.88
CA VAL A 567 -9.72 -0.03 -18.57
C VAL A 567 -10.23 -1.46 -18.47
N GLY A 568 -9.81 -2.33 -19.40
CA GLY A 568 -10.14 -3.74 -19.38
C GLY A 568 -9.67 -4.44 -18.10
N ASN A 569 -8.43 -4.18 -17.66
CA ASN A 569 -7.90 -4.71 -16.41
C ASN A 569 -8.73 -4.22 -15.20
N LEU A 570 -9.14 -2.95 -15.16
CA LEU A 570 -10.00 -2.44 -14.09
C LEU A 570 -11.33 -3.22 -14.02
N VAL A 571 -12.01 -3.32 -15.17
CA VAL A 571 -13.32 -3.97 -15.29
C VAL A 571 -13.20 -5.46 -14.96
N GLY A 572 -12.20 -6.15 -15.51
CA GLY A 572 -11.97 -7.58 -15.28
C GLY A 572 -11.61 -7.89 -13.83
N GLY A 573 -10.76 -7.07 -13.22
CA GLY A 573 -10.36 -7.20 -11.81
C GLY A 573 -11.56 -7.05 -10.86
N PHE A 574 -12.40 -6.03 -11.09
CA PHE A 574 -13.64 -5.88 -10.33
C PHE A 574 -14.60 -7.04 -10.57
N ALA A 575 -14.85 -7.39 -11.82
CA ALA A 575 -15.76 -8.46 -12.17
C ALA A 575 -15.37 -9.77 -11.47
N ILE A 576 -14.11 -10.19 -11.56
CA ILE A 576 -13.66 -11.43 -10.91
C ILE A 576 -13.64 -11.32 -9.38
N GLY A 577 -13.41 -10.13 -8.82
CA GLY A 577 -13.57 -9.91 -7.37
C GLY A 577 -15.01 -10.12 -6.89
N LEU A 578 -16.01 -9.73 -7.70
CA LEU A 578 -17.44 -9.83 -7.38
C LEU A 578 -18.03 -11.24 -7.58
N ILE A 579 -17.61 -11.93 -8.65
CA ILE A 579 -18.23 -13.22 -9.04
C ILE A 579 -17.27 -14.41 -9.03
N GLY A 580 -15.97 -14.19 -8.88
CA GLY A 580 -14.93 -15.21 -9.05
C GLY A 580 -15.00 -16.36 -8.05
N SER A 581 -15.53 -16.11 -6.84
CA SER A 581 -15.75 -17.16 -5.84
C SER A 581 -16.82 -18.20 -6.25
N ARG A 582 -17.66 -17.89 -7.24
CA ARG A 582 -18.71 -18.78 -7.75
C ARG A 582 -18.20 -19.76 -8.82
N PHE A 583 -17.00 -19.59 -9.33
CA PHE A 583 -16.46 -20.39 -10.44
C PHE A 583 -15.27 -21.24 -10.03
N ARG A 584 -15.11 -22.41 -10.67
CA ARG A 584 -13.93 -23.27 -10.49
C ARG A 584 -12.71 -22.57 -11.09
N ARG A 585 -11.67 -22.38 -10.29
CA ARG A 585 -10.52 -21.54 -10.63
C ARG A 585 -9.82 -22.00 -11.90
N GLY A 586 -9.61 -23.31 -12.04
CA GLY A 586 -9.02 -23.92 -13.21
C GLY A 586 -9.75 -23.60 -14.51
N ARG A 587 -11.08 -23.66 -14.49
CA ARG A 587 -11.91 -23.29 -15.66
C ARG A 587 -11.84 -21.79 -15.95
N THR A 588 -11.83 -20.96 -14.92
CA THR A 588 -11.70 -19.50 -15.08
C THR A 588 -10.35 -19.13 -15.70
N VAL A 589 -9.26 -19.77 -15.26
CA VAL A 589 -7.92 -19.63 -15.85
C VAL A 589 -7.96 -19.98 -17.35
N ILE A 590 -8.52 -21.14 -17.71
CA ILE A 590 -8.61 -21.60 -19.10
C ILE A 590 -9.39 -20.61 -19.98
N VAL A 591 -10.56 -20.17 -19.50
CA VAL A 591 -11.44 -19.24 -20.25
C VAL A 591 -10.78 -17.89 -20.43
N GLY A 592 -10.22 -17.30 -19.36
CA GLY A 592 -9.50 -16.03 -19.44
C GLY A 592 -8.34 -16.10 -20.41
N TYR A 593 -7.59 -17.20 -20.39
CA TYR A 593 -6.44 -17.41 -21.25
C TYR A 593 -6.81 -17.57 -22.73
N ALA A 594 -7.83 -18.39 -23.02
CA ALA A 594 -8.34 -18.57 -24.38
C ALA A 594 -8.92 -17.26 -24.93
N ALA A 595 -9.66 -16.50 -24.10
CA ALA A 595 -10.21 -15.20 -24.48
C ALA A 595 -9.11 -14.16 -24.73
N ALA A 596 -8.06 -14.11 -23.92
CA ALA A 596 -6.91 -13.22 -24.12
C ALA A 596 -6.21 -13.53 -25.44
N GLY A 597 -5.92 -14.81 -25.71
CA GLY A 597 -5.33 -15.25 -26.98
C GLY A 597 -6.21 -14.92 -28.19
N ALA A 598 -7.53 -15.10 -28.07
CA ALA A 598 -8.47 -14.73 -29.13
C ALA A 598 -8.47 -13.22 -29.40
N CYS A 599 -8.48 -12.37 -28.36
CA CYS A 599 -8.40 -10.93 -28.53
C CYS A 599 -7.11 -10.52 -29.25
N ILE A 600 -5.96 -11.05 -28.83
CA ILE A 600 -4.66 -10.79 -29.45
C ILE A 600 -4.64 -11.26 -30.91
N ALA A 601 -5.17 -12.45 -31.19
CA ALA A 601 -5.24 -12.99 -32.54
C ALA A 601 -6.05 -12.07 -33.48
N LEU A 602 -7.21 -11.60 -33.00
CA LEU A 602 -8.11 -10.73 -33.75
C LEU A 602 -7.55 -9.31 -33.92
N ILE A 603 -6.75 -8.80 -32.98
CA ILE A 603 -6.06 -7.50 -33.11
C ILE A 603 -5.16 -7.51 -34.35
N GLY A 604 -4.39 -8.59 -34.54
CA GLY A 604 -3.52 -8.73 -35.71
C GLY A 604 -4.26 -8.84 -37.06
N LEU A 605 -5.59 -8.92 -37.05
CA LEU A 605 -6.42 -9.05 -38.25
C LEU A 605 -7.27 -7.80 -38.54
N THR A 606 -7.23 -6.79 -37.67
CA THR A 606 -8.01 -5.56 -37.83
C THR A 606 -7.11 -4.35 -38.06
N ASP A 607 -7.58 -3.41 -38.87
CA ASP A 607 -7.01 -2.09 -39.15
C ASP A 607 -7.88 -0.95 -38.59
N GLN A 608 -9.05 -1.27 -38.03
CA GLN A 608 -10.00 -0.30 -37.51
C GLN A 608 -9.73 0.00 -36.04
N LEU A 609 -9.44 1.27 -35.73
CA LEU A 609 -9.17 1.73 -34.36
C LEU A 609 -10.25 1.34 -33.35
N GLY A 610 -11.54 1.48 -33.71
CA GLY A 610 -12.64 1.14 -32.81
C GLY A 610 -12.69 -0.35 -32.43
N ILE A 611 -12.43 -1.23 -33.39
CA ILE A 611 -12.38 -2.68 -33.17
C ILE A 611 -11.14 -3.03 -32.36
N ALA A 612 -9.98 -2.49 -32.73
CA ALA A 612 -8.73 -2.71 -32.01
C ALA A 612 -8.83 -2.26 -30.54
N LEU A 613 -9.44 -1.10 -30.27
CA LEU A 613 -9.71 -0.60 -28.92
C LEU A 613 -10.61 -1.55 -28.12
N GLY A 614 -11.70 -2.02 -28.73
CA GLY A 614 -12.61 -2.99 -28.12
C GLY A 614 -11.91 -4.31 -27.78
N LEU A 615 -11.05 -4.80 -28.67
CA LEU A 615 -10.26 -6.01 -28.45
C LEU A 615 -9.17 -5.82 -27.40
N MET A 616 -8.50 -4.67 -27.34
CA MET A 616 -7.53 -4.34 -26.28
C MET A 616 -8.21 -4.25 -24.91
N THR A 617 -9.43 -3.71 -24.86
CA THR A 617 -10.26 -3.71 -23.64
C THR A 617 -10.67 -5.13 -23.25
N GLY A 618 -11.12 -5.93 -24.21
CA GLY A 618 -11.43 -7.34 -24.00
C GLY A 618 -10.23 -8.15 -23.51
N LEU A 619 -9.03 -7.86 -24.05
CA LEU A 619 -7.77 -8.43 -23.61
C LEU A 619 -7.48 -8.10 -22.14
N GLY A 620 -7.64 -6.84 -21.72
CA GLY A 620 -7.46 -6.47 -20.31
C GLY A 620 -8.44 -7.21 -19.37
N VAL A 621 -9.71 -7.34 -19.77
CA VAL A 621 -10.70 -8.12 -18.99
C VAL A 621 -10.28 -9.58 -18.89
N ALA A 622 -9.95 -10.20 -20.03
CA ALA A 622 -9.54 -11.59 -20.11
C ALA A 622 -8.25 -11.86 -19.32
N ASN A 623 -7.31 -10.92 -19.36
CA ASN A 623 -6.05 -10.96 -18.60
C ASN A 623 -6.33 -11.07 -17.10
N MET A 624 -7.22 -10.27 -16.53
CA MET A 624 -7.55 -10.35 -15.10
C MET A 624 -8.33 -11.61 -14.72
N ILE A 625 -9.23 -12.09 -15.59
CA ILE A 625 -9.92 -13.38 -15.43
C ILE A 625 -8.91 -14.53 -15.35
N PHE A 626 -7.78 -14.42 -16.03
CA PHE A 626 -6.68 -15.39 -15.96
C PHE A 626 -5.74 -15.16 -14.75
N VAL A 627 -5.18 -13.97 -14.61
CA VAL A 627 -4.08 -13.66 -13.67
C VAL A 627 -4.49 -13.94 -12.22
N ILE A 628 -5.68 -13.50 -11.83
CA ILE A 628 -6.11 -13.53 -10.42
C ILE A 628 -6.31 -14.99 -9.94
N PRO A 629 -7.12 -15.83 -10.61
CA PRO A 629 -7.27 -17.23 -10.21
C PRO A 629 -5.97 -18.03 -10.37
N SER A 630 -5.16 -17.72 -11.40
CA SER A 630 -3.86 -18.36 -11.64
C SER A 630 -2.89 -18.12 -10.49
N GLN A 631 -2.78 -16.87 -10.03
CA GLN A 631 -1.94 -16.52 -8.89
C GLN A 631 -2.46 -17.14 -7.58
N THR A 632 -3.78 -17.15 -7.38
CA THR A 632 -4.38 -17.70 -6.16
C THR A 632 -4.21 -19.22 -6.08
N MET A 633 -4.46 -19.94 -7.18
CA MET A 633 -4.23 -21.39 -7.27
C MET A 633 -2.76 -21.76 -7.01
N PHE A 634 -1.84 -20.93 -7.53
CA PHE A 634 -0.42 -21.14 -7.30
C PHE A 634 -0.04 -20.98 -5.82
N GLN A 635 -0.57 -19.95 -5.16
CA GLN A 635 -0.29 -19.70 -3.75
C GLN A 635 -0.85 -20.79 -2.84
N GLU A 636 -2.08 -21.26 -3.07
CA GLU A 636 -2.74 -22.26 -2.21
C GLU A 636 -2.12 -23.66 -2.29
N ARG A 637 -1.61 -24.03 -3.46
CA ARG A 637 -0.97 -25.35 -3.63
C ARG A 637 0.49 -25.38 -3.19
N THR A 638 1.09 -24.23 -2.95
CA THR A 638 2.51 -24.15 -2.57
C THR A 638 2.63 -24.16 -1.04
N PRO A 639 3.37 -25.11 -0.45
CA PRO A 639 3.61 -25.15 0.99
C PRO A 639 4.22 -23.83 1.49
N PRO A 640 3.82 -23.32 2.68
CA PRO A 640 4.34 -22.07 3.24
C PRO A 640 5.86 -22.03 3.30
N GLU A 641 6.52 -23.17 3.55
CA GLU A 641 7.97 -23.29 3.70
C GLU A 641 8.72 -23.20 2.36
N LEU A 642 8.03 -23.43 1.24
CA LEU A 642 8.61 -23.42 -0.10
C LEU A 642 8.16 -22.22 -0.94
N ILE A 643 7.17 -21.45 -0.47
CA ILE A 643 6.48 -20.44 -1.27
C ILE A 643 7.43 -19.40 -1.87
N GLY A 644 8.39 -18.88 -1.11
CA GLY A 644 9.38 -17.91 -1.61
C GLY A 644 10.25 -18.49 -2.73
N ARG A 645 10.66 -19.75 -2.61
CA ARG A 645 11.54 -20.45 -3.55
C ARG A 645 10.81 -20.78 -4.85
N VAL A 646 9.60 -21.32 -4.75
CA VAL A 646 8.79 -21.71 -5.91
C VAL A 646 8.27 -20.47 -6.65
N ILE A 647 7.87 -19.41 -5.94
CA ILE A 647 7.54 -18.10 -6.55
C ILE A 647 8.74 -17.57 -7.33
N GLY A 648 9.95 -17.63 -6.76
CA GLY A 648 11.17 -17.16 -7.43
C GLY A 648 11.38 -17.82 -8.79
N PHE A 649 11.23 -19.15 -8.88
CA PHE A 649 11.32 -19.88 -10.15
C PHE A 649 10.19 -19.54 -11.13
N ARG A 650 8.94 -19.51 -10.65
CA ARG A 650 7.80 -19.14 -11.51
C ARG A 650 7.98 -17.74 -12.08
N PHE A 651 8.37 -16.79 -11.24
CA PHE A 651 8.54 -15.41 -11.66
C PHE A 651 9.71 -15.24 -12.63
N ALA A 652 10.81 -15.99 -12.45
CA ALA A 652 11.91 -16.03 -13.40
C ALA A 652 11.48 -16.55 -14.77
N LEU A 653 10.71 -17.66 -14.81
CA LEU A 653 10.20 -18.23 -16.06
C LEU A 653 9.24 -17.27 -16.77
N VAL A 654 8.28 -16.72 -16.04
CA VAL A 654 7.22 -15.85 -16.59
C VAL A 654 7.77 -14.50 -17.03
N SER A 655 8.55 -13.81 -16.19
CA SER A 655 9.13 -12.50 -16.55
C SER A 655 10.27 -12.64 -17.56
N GLY A 656 11.04 -13.73 -17.47
CA GLY A 656 12.09 -14.04 -18.43
C GLY A 656 11.55 -14.31 -19.82
N SER A 657 10.43 -15.03 -19.94
CA SER A 657 9.80 -15.26 -21.24
C SER A 657 9.32 -13.97 -21.89
N MET A 658 8.79 -13.03 -21.10
CA MET A 658 8.45 -11.68 -21.58
C MET A 658 9.65 -10.96 -22.18
N THR A 659 10.78 -10.99 -21.46
CA THR A 659 12.03 -10.33 -21.87
C THR A 659 12.52 -10.87 -23.21
N LEU A 660 12.55 -12.20 -23.32
CA LEU A 660 12.94 -12.88 -24.56
C LEU A 660 11.98 -12.57 -25.69
N ALA A 661 10.67 -12.56 -25.39
CA ALA A 661 9.64 -12.24 -26.35
C ALA A 661 9.76 -10.82 -26.89
N MET A 662 10.09 -9.81 -26.07
CA MET A 662 10.22 -8.45 -26.56
C MET A 662 11.36 -8.33 -27.60
N GLY A 663 12.49 -9.00 -27.35
CA GLY A 663 13.60 -9.06 -28.31
C GLY A 663 13.25 -9.83 -29.58
N VAL A 664 12.69 -11.04 -29.45
CA VAL A 664 12.29 -11.88 -30.59
C VAL A 664 11.16 -11.21 -31.39
N GLY A 665 10.21 -10.58 -30.70
CA GLY A 665 9.07 -9.89 -31.27
C GLY A 665 9.49 -8.76 -32.19
N GLY A 666 10.42 -7.91 -31.75
CA GLY A 666 10.97 -6.84 -32.59
C GLY A 666 11.55 -7.37 -33.90
N VAL A 667 12.43 -8.40 -33.83
CA VAL A 667 13.04 -9.03 -35.01
C VAL A 667 11.99 -9.64 -35.93
N LEU A 668 11.03 -10.40 -35.38
CA LEU A 668 9.98 -11.03 -36.18
C LEU A 668 9.04 -9.98 -36.80
N GLY A 669 8.75 -8.89 -36.09
CA GLY A 669 7.90 -7.80 -36.60
C GLY A 669 8.55 -6.98 -37.70
N GLU A 670 9.89 -6.87 -37.71
CA GLU A 670 10.62 -6.26 -38.82
C GLU A 670 10.61 -7.15 -40.07
N ILE A 671 10.81 -8.46 -39.91
CA ILE A 671 10.90 -9.42 -41.03
C ILE A 671 9.51 -9.73 -41.61
N PHE A 672 8.52 -10.01 -40.76
CA PHE A 672 7.22 -10.53 -41.15
C PHE A 672 6.08 -9.51 -41.01
N GLY A 673 6.32 -8.36 -40.36
CA GLY A 673 5.31 -7.35 -40.06
C GLY A 673 4.63 -7.56 -38.70
N ALA A 674 4.19 -6.47 -38.07
CA ALA A 674 3.61 -6.50 -36.72
C ALA A 674 2.31 -7.32 -36.63
N ALA A 675 1.35 -7.03 -37.51
CA ALA A 675 0.03 -7.64 -37.52
C ALA A 675 0.02 -9.19 -37.61
N PRO A 676 0.72 -9.84 -38.58
CA PRO A 676 0.73 -11.31 -38.66
C PRO A 676 1.46 -11.97 -37.49
N VAL A 677 2.50 -11.34 -36.94
CA VAL A 677 3.21 -11.86 -35.77
C VAL A 677 2.31 -11.80 -34.53
N ILE A 678 1.63 -10.68 -34.29
CA ILE A 678 0.62 -10.54 -33.23
C ILE A 678 -0.48 -11.61 -33.39
N ALA A 679 -1.01 -11.78 -34.60
CA ALA A 679 -2.06 -12.76 -34.88
C ALA A 679 -1.63 -14.20 -34.56
N LEU A 680 -0.42 -14.59 -35.00
CA LEU A 680 0.14 -15.91 -34.78
C LEU A 680 0.32 -16.23 -33.29
N PHE A 681 0.97 -15.33 -32.53
CA PHE A 681 1.21 -15.57 -31.11
C PHE A 681 -0.09 -15.48 -30.28
N GLY A 682 -1.07 -14.67 -30.71
CA GLY A 682 -2.43 -14.72 -30.19
C GLY A 682 -3.08 -16.09 -30.35
N ALA A 683 -3.00 -16.69 -31.54
CA ALA A 683 -3.53 -18.03 -31.81
C ALA A 683 -2.82 -19.12 -30.99
N VAL A 684 -1.49 -19.04 -30.85
CA VAL A 684 -0.71 -19.93 -29.98
C VAL A 684 -1.17 -19.83 -28.52
N THR A 685 -1.45 -18.62 -28.05
CA THR A 685 -1.97 -18.39 -26.70
C THR A 685 -3.36 -18.97 -26.54
N MET A 686 -4.24 -18.76 -27.51
CA MET A 686 -5.58 -19.35 -27.50
C MET A 686 -5.51 -20.88 -27.40
N ALA A 687 -4.65 -21.50 -28.22
CA ALA A 687 -4.42 -22.94 -28.21
C ALA A 687 -3.86 -23.45 -26.87
N ALA A 688 -2.90 -22.74 -26.26
CA ALA A 688 -2.35 -23.07 -24.96
C ALA A 688 -3.38 -22.95 -23.82
N GLY A 689 -4.31 -22.00 -23.91
CA GLY A 689 -5.45 -21.88 -23.00
C GLY A 689 -6.37 -23.09 -23.11
N LEU A 690 -6.81 -23.40 -24.34
CA LEU A 690 -7.71 -24.52 -24.63
C LEU A 690 -7.08 -25.88 -24.30
N ALA A 691 -5.76 -26.04 -24.47
CA ALA A 691 -5.03 -27.23 -24.05
C ALA A 691 -5.17 -27.52 -22.54
N GLY A 692 -5.43 -26.49 -21.72
CA GLY A 692 -5.75 -26.67 -20.30
C GLY A 692 -7.00 -27.51 -20.04
N LEU A 693 -7.93 -27.60 -21.00
CA LEU A 693 -9.10 -28.49 -20.91
C LEU A 693 -8.71 -29.97 -20.99
N LEU A 694 -7.60 -30.27 -21.65
CA LEU A 694 -7.07 -31.63 -21.82
C LEU A 694 -6.32 -32.12 -20.59
N VAL A 695 -6.05 -31.24 -19.61
CA VAL A 695 -5.37 -31.59 -18.36
C VAL A 695 -6.40 -31.57 -17.22
N PRO A 696 -6.95 -32.73 -16.81
CA PRO A 696 -7.98 -32.79 -15.76
C PRO A 696 -7.54 -32.11 -14.47
N ALA A 697 -6.26 -32.25 -14.12
CA ALA A 697 -5.66 -31.63 -12.94
C ALA A 697 -5.75 -30.08 -12.95
N VAL A 698 -5.72 -29.44 -14.12
CA VAL A 698 -5.89 -28.00 -14.29
C VAL A 698 -7.37 -27.64 -14.41
N ARG A 699 -8.16 -28.40 -15.17
CA ARG A 699 -9.60 -28.14 -15.37
C ARG A 699 -10.41 -28.26 -14.08
N ASP A 700 -10.03 -29.20 -13.22
CA ASP A 700 -10.79 -29.58 -12.02
C ASP A 700 -10.23 -28.97 -10.72
N ALA A 701 -9.11 -28.24 -10.80
CA ALA A 701 -8.63 -27.34 -9.75
C ALA A 701 -9.55 -26.11 -9.60
#